data_AF-A0A4Q6AHF4-F1
#
_entry.id   AF-A0A4Q6AHF4-F1
#
_cell.length_a   1.000
_cell.length_b   1.000
_cell.length_c   1.000
_cell.angle_alpha   90.00
_cell.angle_beta   90.00
_cell.angle_gamma   90.00
#
_symmetry.space_group_name_H-M   'P 1'
#
loop_
_entity.id
_entity.type
_entity.pdbx_description
1 polymer ?
#
loop_
_entity_poly.entity_id
_entity_poly.type
_entity_poly.pdbx_seq_one_letter_code
_entity_poly.pdbx_strand_id
1 'polypeptide(L)'
;IIISANQVGLVRANEDFAKWLKGEMTMPFGRDGEHVPVYLIDFSNPTTNSYIATNQFKIRTRETKIPDIVFLINGIPVVVGEAKTPVRPAISWLDGAHDIHEVYENAVPNLFVPNIFSFATEGKELRYGAVRTPLEFWGPWRQEEEKDLAYYMGLKEVGQELNSLLHPSTILDFLQNFSIYATNNKKRKIKVVARYQQHYGANAIVERVVEGRIKKGLIWHFQGSGKSLLMVFAAQKLRKLQELKSPTVIIVVDRIDLDSQISGTFTSAEIPNLVNVDSIGDLHDHLEKDTRKILITTIQKFRDAYEGMNTRQNIIMMVDEAHRTQEGDLGRKMRASLPNAFLFGLTGTPINKVDKNTFWAFGADEDDGGYMSRYTFQDSIRDKQTLPLHFEPRLPNVHIDKQSIDLAFKELTADLSKEDSNLLSQMAAKMLLFLKSPERIRTIVADIVEHYRQHVEPQGFKAMIVTPDRFACTLYKEELDQLMPANASAVVISTSANDGFEFKQKWGVDKEAQDKIVEQFNDAGSELKFIIVTAKLLTGFDSPVLQTMYLDKSLKDHTLLQAICRTNRLYPKKTFGRIVDYFGVFDDTAKALVFDEAVLRKVITNLQEVRDMLPSLMEKALGHFTGCDRTVEGFEGLQTAQDCINTDESKDAFAGDYVTLSKLWEALSPDPVLNPFYKDYKWLSQVYTSVRPVGGDHGRLLWMALGAQTTQLIHDNIHVDGVSDDMETMELNAELIDDLMQKKDPKEADKLINILVRRLRGHSGNPVFKSLSDRLEEVRLRAEQGLISSVDFIKQLCEIARDTLQAERDV
;
A
#
# COMPACT_ATOMS: atom_id res chain seq x y z
N ILE A 1 -32.57 -7.73 2.18
CA ILE A 1 -31.09 -7.60 2.14
C ILE A 1 -30.62 -6.88 0.88
N ILE A 2 -30.84 -7.44 -0.32
CA ILE A 2 -30.38 -6.79 -1.57
C ILE A 2 -30.93 -5.36 -1.73
N ILE A 3 -32.24 -5.18 -1.58
CA ILE A 3 -32.91 -3.88 -1.75
C ILE A 3 -32.47 -2.85 -0.68
N SER A 4 -32.12 -3.31 0.52
CA SER A 4 -31.76 -2.46 1.66
C SER A 4 -30.30 -1.97 1.63
N ALA A 5 -29.50 -2.37 0.64
CA ALA A 5 -28.07 -2.01 0.55
C ALA A 5 -27.83 -0.50 0.57
N ASN A 6 -28.71 0.28 -0.07
CA ASN A 6 -28.63 1.75 -0.08
C ASN A 6 -28.86 2.40 1.30
N GLN A 7 -29.55 1.72 2.21
CA GLN A 7 -29.88 2.25 3.54
C GLN A 7 -28.86 1.79 4.59
N VAL A 8 -28.47 0.51 4.52
CA VAL A 8 -27.64 -0.15 5.56
C VAL A 8 -26.14 -0.09 5.22
N GLY A 9 -25.80 0.23 3.97
CA GLY A 9 -24.44 0.23 3.43
C GLY A 9 -24.11 -1.08 2.72
N LEU A 10 -23.37 -0.97 1.62
CA LEU A 10 -23.08 -2.09 0.72
C LEU A 10 -22.32 -3.24 1.41
N VAL A 11 -21.25 -2.95 2.15
CA VAL A 11 -20.43 -3.98 2.81
C VAL A 11 -21.22 -4.75 3.85
N ARG A 12 -22.08 -4.08 4.62
CA ARG A 12 -22.92 -4.71 5.64
C ARG A 12 -24.01 -5.58 5.01
N ALA A 13 -24.66 -5.10 3.95
CA ALA A 13 -25.59 -5.92 3.19
C ALA A 13 -24.91 -7.15 2.56
N ASN A 14 -23.66 -6.99 2.10
CA ASN A 14 -22.84 -8.08 1.57
C ASN A 14 -22.47 -9.11 2.65
N GLU A 15 -22.08 -8.67 3.84
CA GLU A 15 -21.83 -9.52 5.02
C GLU A 15 -23.06 -10.34 5.39
N ASP A 16 -24.23 -9.70 5.47
CA ASP A 16 -25.48 -10.36 5.82
C ASP A 16 -25.91 -11.36 4.75
N PHE A 17 -25.78 -11.03 3.46
CA PHE A 17 -26.11 -11.96 2.38
C PHE A 17 -25.12 -13.12 2.25
N ALA A 18 -23.84 -12.90 2.60
CA ALA A 18 -22.84 -13.96 2.59
C ALA A 18 -23.20 -15.10 3.57
N LYS A 19 -23.86 -14.82 4.69
CA LYS A 19 -24.38 -15.85 5.62
C LYS A 19 -25.41 -16.74 4.93
N TRP A 20 -26.28 -16.17 4.10
CA TRP A 20 -27.23 -16.95 3.28
C TRP A 20 -26.52 -17.79 2.23
N LEU A 21 -25.54 -17.21 1.53
CA LEU A 21 -24.74 -17.93 0.53
C LEU A 21 -23.96 -19.10 1.13
N LYS A 22 -23.51 -18.98 2.38
CA LYS A 22 -22.80 -20.03 3.13
C LYS A 22 -23.74 -21.08 3.74
N GLY A 23 -25.06 -20.91 3.65
CA GLY A 23 -26.03 -21.81 4.26
C GLY A 23 -26.10 -21.71 5.79
N GLU A 24 -25.69 -20.58 6.37
CA GLU A 24 -25.66 -20.35 7.82
C GLU A 24 -27.02 -19.90 8.38
N MET A 25 -28.00 -19.66 7.51
CA MET A 25 -29.33 -19.15 7.86
C MET A 25 -30.37 -20.28 7.86
N THR A 26 -31.26 -20.25 8.84
CA THR A 26 -32.39 -21.19 8.95
C THR A 26 -33.73 -20.46 8.80
N MET A 27 -34.72 -21.15 8.22
CA MET A 27 -36.07 -20.63 8.01
C MET A 27 -37.12 -21.67 8.45
N PRO A 28 -38.30 -21.24 8.95
CA PRO A 28 -39.34 -22.12 9.45
C PRO A 28 -40.14 -22.80 8.31
N PHE A 29 -39.43 -23.45 7.38
CA PHE A 29 -40.01 -24.20 6.27
C PHE A 29 -40.15 -25.70 6.55
N GLY A 30 -39.66 -26.16 7.71
CA GLY A 30 -39.78 -27.55 8.14
C GLY A 30 -41.21 -27.94 8.48
N ARG A 31 -41.40 -29.23 8.75
CA ARG A 31 -42.67 -29.74 9.30
C ARG A 31 -43.00 -28.99 10.58
N ASP A 32 -44.26 -28.62 10.76
CA ASP A 32 -44.74 -27.89 11.94
C ASP A 32 -44.03 -26.54 12.22
N GLY A 33 -43.42 -25.93 11.20
CA GLY A 33 -42.73 -24.64 11.32
C GLY A 33 -41.32 -24.75 11.90
N GLU A 34 -40.73 -25.94 11.92
CA GLU A 34 -39.33 -26.12 12.33
C GLU A 34 -38.36 -25.33 11.45
N HIS A 35 -37.35 -24.74 12.09
CA HIS A 35 -36.28 -24.04 11.42
C HIS A 35 -35.33 -25.02 10.73
N VAL A 36 -35.27 -24.97 9.39
CA VAL A 36 -34.37 -25.77 8.56
C VAL A 36 -33.33 -24.87 7.87
N PRO A 37 -32.08 -25.34 7.68
CA PRO A 37 -31.07 -24.58 6.94
C PRO A 37 -31.51 -24.32 5.49
N VAL A 38 -31.21 -23.14 4.98
CA VAL A 38 -31.46 -22.76 3.58
C VAL A 38 -30.14 -22.75 2.81
N TYR A 39 -30.01 -23.66 1.85
CA TYR A 39 -28.81 -23.76 1.00
C TYR A 39 -29.07 -23.08 -0.35
N LEU A 40 -28.45 -21.93 -0.58
CA LEU A 40 -28.45 -21.26 -1.89
C LEU A 40 -27.35 -21.80 -2.82
N ILE A 41 -26.31 -22.40 -2.23
CA ILE A 41 -25.17 -23.02 -2.91
C ILE A 41 -24.93 -24.37 -2.24
N ASP A 42 -24.81 -25.41 -3.06
CA ASP A 42 -24.45 -26.75 -2.60
C ASP A 42 -22.93 -26.91 -2.57
N PHE A 43 -22.33 -26.80 -1.39
CA PHE A 43 -20.90 -27.04 -1.18
C PHE A 43 -20.57 -28.53 -1.03
N SER A 44 -21.56 -29.38 -0.74
CA SER A 44 -21.35 -30.82 -0.53
C SER A 44 -21.19 -31.55 -1.86
N ASN A 45 -21.93 -31.11 -2.87
CA ASN A 45 -21.78 -31.56 -4.24
C ASN A 45 -21.77 -30.35 -5.19
N PRO A 46 -20.60 -29.71 -5.40
CA PRO A 46 -20.47 -28.53 -6.25
C PRO A 46 -21.02 -28.69 -7.67
N THR A 47 -21.14 -29.92 -8.18
CA THR A 47 -21.64 -30.19 -9.54
C THR A 47 -23.14 -29.99 -9.70
N THR A 48 -23.91 -29.90 -8.61
CA THR A 48 -25.36 -29.64 -8.65
C THR A 48 -25.70 -28.16 -8.84
N ASN A 49 -24.75 -27.27 -8.58
CA ASN A 49 -24.93 -25.84 -8.83
C ASN A 49 -24.88 -25.53 -10.33
N SER A 50 -25.64 -24.51 -10.74
CA SER A 50 -25.57 -23.93 -12.08
C SER A 50 -24.53 -22.81 -12.11
N TYR A 51 -23.54 -22.92 -13.00
CA TYR A 51 -22.51 -21.90 -13.22
C TYR A 51 -22.72 -21.25 -14.58
N ILE A 52 -22.89 -19.93 -14.60
CA ILE A 52 -23.12 -19.16 -15.83
C ILE A 52 -22.14 -18.00 -15.89
N ALA A 53 -21.36 -17.93 -16.97
CA ALA A 53 -20.59 -16.74 -17.32
C ALA A 53 -21.38 -15.94 -18.36
N THR A 54 -21.50 -14.64 -18.14
CA THR A 54 -22.22 -13.73 -19.06
C THR A 54 -21.25 -12.76 -19.71
N ASN A 55 -21.63 -12.23 -20.87
CA ASN A 55 -21.00 -11.08 -21.49
C ASN A 55 -21.99 -9.91 -21.56
N GLN A 56 -21.51 -8.69 -21.34
CA GLN A 56 -22.31 -7.45 -21.46
C GLN A 56 -23.60 -7.50 -20.63
N PHE A 57 -23.46 -7.71 -19.32
CA PHE A 57 -24.57 -7.95 -18.41
C PHE A 57 -25.38 -6.67 -18.15
N LYS A 58 -26.49 -6.48 -18.88
CA LYS A 58 -27.31 -5.28 -18.76
C LYS A 58 -28.14 -5.29 -17.48
N ILE A 59 -27.85 -4.35 -16.57
CA ILE A 59 -28.65 -4.10 -15.37
C ILE A 59 -29.26 -2.70 -15.44
N ARG A 60 -30.56 -2.61 -15.16
CA ARG A 60 -31.31 -1.35 -15.18
C ARG A 60 -31.77 -1.00 -13.77
N THR A 61 -31.26 0.09 -13.23
CA THR A 61 -31.77 0.72 -12.01
C THR A 61 -32.32 2.11 -12.37
N ARG A 62 -31.72 3.19 -11.86
CA ARG A 62 -31.94 4.56 -12.35
C ARG A 62 -31.23 4.80 -13.67
N GLU A 63 -30.05 4.22 -13.82
CA GLU A 63 -29.25 4.20 -15.04
C GLU A 63 -29.05 2.76 -15.49
N THR A 64 -28.76 2.56 -16.78
CA THR A 64 -28.32 1.27 -17.29
C THR A 64 -26.81 1.18 -17.14
N LYS A 65 -26.34 0.15 -16.41
CA LYS A 65 -24.92 -0.22 -16.35
C LYS A 65 -24.75 -1.60 -17.01
N ILE A 66 -23.60 -1.80 -17.62
CA ILE A 66 -23.32 -2.99 -18.43
C ILE A 66 -21.90 -3.47 -18.09
N PRO A 67 -21.69 -4.16 -16.96
CA PRO A 67 -20.40 -4.79 -16.70
C PRO A 67 -20.08 -5.80 -17.80
N ASP A 68 -18.81 -5.88 -18.17
CA ASP A 68 -18.38 -6.74 -19.27
C ASP A 68 -18.63 -8.23 -19.00
N ILE A 69 -18.31 -8.67 -17.78
CA ILE A 69 -18.43 -10.07 -17.38
C ILE A 69 -19.10 -10.15 -16.01
N VAL A 70 -20.11 -11.01 -15.88
CA VAL A 70 -20.70 -11.37 -14.58
C VAL A 70 -20.80 -12.89 -14.49
N PHE A 71 -20.20 -13.46 -13.44
CA PHE A 71 -20.35 -14.87 -13.11
C PHE A 71 -21.50 -15.05 -12.13
N LEU A 72 -22.38 -15.99 -12.46
CA LEU A 72 -23.56 -16.33 -11.70
C LEU A 72 -23.43 -17.77 -11.18
N ILE A 73 -23.76 -17.97 -9.90
CA ILE A 73 -23.97 -19.30 -9.32
C ILE A 73 -25.44 -19.40 -8.92
N ASN A 74 -26.18 -20.37 -9.47
CA ASN A 74 -27.62 -20.53 -9.24
C ASN A 74 -28.42 -19.23 -9.53
N GLY A 75 -27.99 -18.45 -10.53
CA GLY A 75 -28.58 -17.16 -10.90
C GLY A 75 -28.15 -15.97 -10.02
N ILE A 76 -27.24 -16.17 -9.06
CA ILE A 76 -26.76 -15.14 -8.13
C ILE A 76 -25.43 -14.57 -8.63
N PRO A 77 -25.28 -13.24 -8.81
CA PRO A 77 -24.06 -12.63 -9.36
C PRO A 77 -22.94 -12.56 -8.32
N VAL A 78 -21.98 -13.49 -8.41
CA VAL A 78 -20.94 -13.67 -7.40
C VAL A 78 -19.61 -13.02 -7.77
N VAL A 79 -19.31 -12.81 -9.06
CA VAL A 79 -18.09 -12.11 -9.51
C VAL A 79 -18.46 -11.15 -10.63
N VAL A 80 -17.90 -9.94 -10.58
CA VAL A 80 -18.05 -8.90 -11.61
C VAL A 80 -16.66 -8.59 -12.18
N GLY A 81 -16.56 -8.60 -13.50
CA GLY A 81 -15.32 -8.38 -14.24
C GLY A 81 -15.45 -7.25 -15.24
N GLU A 82 -14.38 -6.46 -15.38
CA GLU A 82 -14.26 -5.39 -16.37
C GLU A 82 -12.97 -5.59 -17.18
N ALA A 83 -13.08 -5.53 -18.52
CA ALA A 83 -11.99 -5.76 -19.43
C ALA A 83 -11.68 -4.49 -20.24
N LYS A 84 -10.41 -4.14 -20.33
CA LYS A 84 -9.92 -3.00 -21.10
C LYS A 84 -9.00 -3.45 -22.24
N THR A 85 -8.71 -2.53 -23.14
CA THR A 85 -7.93 -2.85 -24.35
C THR A 85 -6.43 -3.05 -24.04
N PRO A 86 -5.80 -4.15 -24.53
CA PRO A 86 -4.37 -4.37 -24.37
C PRO A 86 -3.51 -3.48 -25.26
N VAL A 87 -4.09 -2.89 -26.32
CA VAL A 87 -3.29 -2.23 -27.36
C VAL A 87 -2.97 -0.76 -27.06
N ARG A 88 -3.67 -0.12 -26.13
CA ARG A 88 -3.39 1.27 -25.72
C ARG A 88 -2.61 1.28 -24.41
N PRO A 89 -1.29 1.56 -24.40
CA PRO A 89 -0.49 1.58 -23.18
C PRO A 89 -1.08 2.42 -22.04
N ALA A 90 -1.72 3.56 -22.35
CA ALA A 90 -2.38 4.39 -21.33
C ALA A 90 -3.40 3.60 -20.51
N ILE A 91 -4.15 2.71 -21.16
CA ILE A 91 -5.27 1.99 -20.54
C ILE A 91 -4.76 0.74 -19.83
N SER A 92 -5.22 0.54 -18.59
CA SER A 92 -4.83 -0.60 -17.77
C SER A 92 -6.01 -1.17 -16.98
N TRP A 93 -5.79 -2.28 -16.28
CA TRP A 93 -6.73 -2.83 -15.31
C TRP A 93 -7.23 -1.78 -14.30
N LEU A 94 -6.45 -0.74 -13.99
CA LEU A 94 -6.82 0.28 -13.02
C LEU A 94 -8.04 1.08 -13.48
N ASP A 95 -8.18 1.30 -14.79
CA ASP A 95 -9.35 1.93 -15.37
C ASP A 95 -10.60 1.05 -15.15
N GLY A 96 -10.49 -0.26 -15.43
CA GLY A 96 -11.61 -1.18 -15.19
C GLY A 96 -11.94 -1.37 -13.70
N ALA A 97 -10.93 -1.41 -12.84
CA ALA A 97 -11.13 -1.49 -11.39
C ALA A 97 -11.81 -0.21 -10.85
N HIS A 98 -11.43 0.95 -11.38
CA HIS A 98 -12.10 2.21 -11.07
C HIS A 98 -13.57 2.20 -11.50
N ASP A 99 -13.87 1.74 -12.72
CA ASP A 99 -15.25 1.68 -13.21
C ASP A 99 -16.12 0.80 -12.29
N ILE A 100 -15.57 -0.33 -11.83
CA ILE A 100 -16.24 -1.16 -10.83
C ILE A 100 -16.44 -0.39 -9.53
N HIS A 101 -15.37 0.16 -8.95
CA HIS A 101 -15.37 0.74 -7.61
C HIS A 101 -16.15 2.05 -7.48
N GLU A 102 -15.96 2.98 -8.42
CA GLU A 102 -16.50 4.34 -8.35
C GLU A 102 -17.80 4.49 -9.15
N VAL A 103 -18.00 3.68 -10.20
CA VAL A 103 -19.21 3.78 -11.03
C VAL A 103 -20.22 2.69 -10.66
N TYR A 104 -19.86 1.41 -10.80
CA TYR A 104 -20.83 0.32 -10.66
C TYR A 104 -21.26 0.09 -9.22
N GLU A 105 -20.35 0.05 -8.26
CA GLU A 105 -20.70 -0.13 -6.84
C GLU A 105 -21.58 1.00 -6.28
N ASN A 106 -21.53 2.20 -6.88
CA ASN A 106 -22.34 3.34 -6.51
C ASN A 106 -23.69 3.37 -7.25
N ALA A 107 -23.69 3.08 -8.56
CA ALA A 107 -24.91 3.13 -9.38
C ALA A 107 -25.81 1.90 -9.22
N VAL A 108 -25.22 0.71 -9.02
CA VAL A 108 -25.92 -0.57 -8.93
C VAL A 108 -25.44 -1.43 -7.74
N PRO A 109 -25.46 -0.91 -6.49
CA PRO A 109 -24.95 -1.62 -5.31
C PRO A 109 -25.61 -2.98 -5.09
N ASN A 110 -26.86 -3.16 -5.53
CA ASN A 110 -27.60 -4.42 -5.46
C ASN A 110 -26.88 -5.58 -6.16
N LEU A 111 -26.15 -5.31 -7.25
CA LEU A 111 -25.34 -6.30 -7.96
C LEU A 111 -24.18 -6.81 -7.09
N PHE A 112 -23.67 -5.94 -6.21
CA PHE A 112 -22.51 -6.21 -5.36
C PHE A 112 -22.88 -6.74 -3.97
N VAL A 113 -24.16 -6.87 -3.64
CA VAL A 113 -24.59 -7.51 -2.39
C VAL A 113 -24.18 -8.98 -2.32
N PRO A 114 -24.42 -9.83 -3.35
CA PRO A 114 -23.92 -11.19 -3.36
C PRO A 114 -22.46 -11.35 -3.80
N ASN A 115 -21.80 -10.28 -4.23
CA ASN A 115 -20.46 -10.34 -4.81
C ASN A 115 -19.42 -10.87 -3.81
N ILE A 116 -18.60 -11.82 -4.26
CA ILE A 116 -17.46 -12.37 -3.52
C ILE A 116 -16.25 -11.44 -3.72
N PHE A 117 -15.84 -11.27 -4.97
CA PHE A 117 -14.79 -10.34 -5.40
C PHE A 117 -15.09 -9.84 -6.82
N SER A 118 -14.37 -8.81 -7.23
CA SER A 118 -14.39 -8.27 -8.59
C SER A 118 -12.99 -8.32 -9.19
N PHE A 119 -12.88 -8.41 -10.52
CA PHE A 119 -11.61 -8.39 -11.22
C PHE A 119 -11.58 -7.37 -12.35
N ALA A 120 -10.39 -6.92 -12.70
CA ALA A 120 -10.15 -6.05 -13.83
C ALA A 120 -8.90 -6.49 -14.59
N THR A 121 -8.94 -6.36 -15.91
CA THR A 121 -7.81 -6.72 -16.77
C THR A 121 -7.78 -5.90 -18.03
N GLU A 122 -6.60 -5.51 -18.49
CA GLU A 122 -6.37 -4.98 -19.85
C GLU A 122 -5.82 -6.05 -20.81
N GLY A 123 -5.90 -7.33 -20.46
CA GLY A 123 -5.24 -8.42 -21.19
C GLY A 123 -3.73 -8.50 -20.97
N LYS A 124 -3.11 -7.45 -20.42
CA LYS A 124 -1.74 -7.46 -19.94
C LYS A 124 -1.63 -7.71 -18.46
N GLU A 125 -2.47 -7.20 -17.57
CA GLU A 125 -2.44 -7.51 -16.13
C GLU A 125 -3.81 -8.02 -15.69
N LEU A 126 -3.84 -8.88 -14.67
CA LEU A 126 -5.05 -9.26 -13.98
C LEU A 126 -4.94 -8.80 -12.53
N ARG A 127 -5.95 -8.09 -12.05
CA ARG A 127 -6.08 -7.70 -10.64
C ARG A 127 -7.48 -7.98 -10.14
N TYR A 128 -7.60 -8.24 -8.84
CA TYR A 128 -8.87 -8.44 -8.18
C TYR A 128 -8.91 -7.75 -6.81
N GLY A 129 -10.12 -7.44 -6.37
CA GLY A 129 -10.39 -6.80 -5.09
C GLY A 129 -11.77 -7.16 -4.56
N ALA A 130 -11.96 -7.02 -3.26
CA ALA A 130 -13.29 -7.14 -2.66
C ALA A 130 -14.12 -5.88 -2.89
N VAL A 131 -15.43 -5.97 -2.64
CA VAL A 131 -16.33 -4.81 -2.63
C VAL A 131 -15.79 -3.69 -1.74
N ARG A 132 -15.77 -2.46 -2.26
CA ARG A 132 -15.24 -1.24 -1.58
C ARG A 132 -13.75 -1.29 -1.21
N THR A 133 -12.98 -2.21 -1.78
CA THR A 133 -11.51 -2.21 -1.61
C THR A 133 -10.90 -1.04 -2.36
N PRO A 134 -10.13 -0.15 -1.69
CA PRO A 134 -9.41 0.92 -2.38
C PRO A 134 -8.50 0.36 -3.47
N LEU A 135 -8.39 1.07 -4.60
CA LEU A 135 -7.72 0.58 -5.81
C LEU A 135 -6.25 0.19 -5.58
N GLU A 136 -5.54 0.86 -4.66
CA GLU A 136 -4.16 0.51 -4.28
C GLU A 136 -4.01 -0.88 -3.63
N PHE A 137 -5.09 -1.46 -3.12
CA PHE A 137 -5.09 -2.78 -2.48
C PHE A 137 -5.57 -3.92 -3.40
N TRP A 138 -5.87 -3.62 -4.67
CA TRP A 138 -6.19 -4.66 -5.65
C TRP A 138 -4.93 -5.49 -5.96
N GLY A 139 -5.03 -6.80 -5.76
CA GLY A 139 -3.91 -7.74 -5.85
C GLY A 139 -3.89 -8.50 -7.17
N PRO A 140 -2.73 -9.00 -7.62
CA PRO A 140 -2.67 -9.91 -8.75
C PRO A 140 -3.08 -11.33 -8.34
N TRP A 141 -3.50 -12.13 -9.31
CA TRP A 141 -3.63 -13.58 -9.15
C TRP A 141 -2.52 -14.26 -9.93
N ARG A 142 -1.73 -15.13 -9.28
CA ARG A 142 -0.58 -15.82 -9.86
C ARG A 142 -0.66 -17.31 -9.53
N GLN A 143 -0.13 -18.16 -10.40
CA GLN A 143 0.08 -19.58 -10.11
C GLN A 143 1.50 -19.81 -9.52
N GLU A 144 1.67 -20.84 -8.69
CA GLU A 144 2.96 -21.15 -8.03
C GLU A 144 3.93 -22.03 -8.88
N GLU A 145 3.52 -22.53 -10.05
CA GLU A 145 4.33 -23.45 -10.88
C GLU A 145 5.60 -22.82 -11.51
N GLU A 146 6.52 -23.69 -11.98
CA GLU A 146 7.91 -23.42 -12.34
C GLU A 146 8.10 -22.09 -13.09
N LYS A 147 8.75 -21.16 -12.37
CA LYS A 147 8.98 -19.78 -12.81
C LYS A 147 10.10 -19.74 -13.85
N ASP A 148 9.78 -20.02 -15.11
CA ASP A 148 10.74 -19.87 -16.21
C ASP A 148 11.01 -18.40 -16.57
N LEU A 149 12.07 -18.15 -17.32
CA LEU A 149 12.47 -16.80 -17.76
C LEU A 149 11.33 -16.02 -18.46
N ALA A 150 10.43 -16.71 -19.16
CA ALA A 150 9.24 -16.12 -19.78
C ALA A 150 8.25 -15.53 -18.75
N TYR A 151 8.11 -16.16 -17.58
CA TYR A 151 7.30 -15.68 -16.45
C TYR A 151 7.86 -14.35 -15.90
N TYR A 152 9.19 -14.23 -15.81
CA TYR A 152 9.86 -13.00 -15.37
C TYR A 152 9.87 -11.90 -16.44
N MET A 153 9.77 -12.24 -17.72
CA MET A 153 9.72 -11.28 -18.84
C MET A 153 8.33 -10.68 -19.09
N GLY A 154 7.31 -11.05 -18.32
CA GLY A 154 5.97 -10.47 -18.44
C GLY A 154 5.21 -10.90 -19.70
N LEU A 155 5.66 -11.98 -20.36
CA LEU A 155 4.88 -12.68 -21.39
C LEU A 155 3.75 -13.43 -20.68
N LYS A 156 2.67 -12.68 -20.50
CA LYS A 156 1.57 -12.92 -19.58
C LYS A 156 0.64 -14.02 -20.11
N GLU A 157 0.40 -15.07 -19.33
CA GLU A 157 -0.74 -15.97 -19.54
C GLU A 157 -1.93 -15.54 -18.66
N VAL A 158 -2.42 -14.29 -18.82
CA VAL A 158 -3.64 -13.78 -18.14
C VAL A 158 -4.80 -14.76 -18.29
N GLY A 159 -4.87 -15.48 -19.41
CA GLY A 159 -5.84 -16.57 -19.61
C GLY A 159 -5.74 -17.68 -18.56
N GLN A 160 -4.53 -18.13 -18.21
CA GLN A 160 -4.34 -19.13 -17.15
C GLN A 160 -4.63 -18.57 -15.76
N GLU A 161 -4.23 -17.31 -15.50
CA GLU A 161 -4.53 -16.63 -14.24
C GLU A 161 -6.06 -16.50 -14.06
N LEU A 162 -6.79 -16.07 -15.09
CA LEU A 162 -8.25 -15.99 -15.12
C LEU A 162 -8.89 -17.37 -14.95
N ASN A 163 -8.44 -18.38 -15.69
CA ASN A 163 -8.97 -19.74 -15.59
C ASN A 163 -8.82 -20.32 -14.17
N SER A 164 -7.70 -20.05 -13.51
CA SER A 164 -7.45 -20.49 -12.13
C SER A 164 -8.28 -19.72 -11.10
N LEU A 165 -8.32 -18.38 -11.20
CA LEU A 165 -9.09 -17.52 -10.28
C LEU A 165 -10.59 -17.77 -10.38
N LEU A 166 -11.09 -17.93 -11.61
CA LEU A 166 -12.52 -18.04 -11.93
C LEU A 166 -12.98 -19.50 -12.00
N HIS A 167 -12.11 -20.45 -11.68
CA HIS A 167 -12.51 -21.85 -11.56
C HIS A 167 -13.59 -21.99 -10.47
N PRO A 168 -14.69 -22.77 -10.70
CA PRO A 168 -15.77 -22.90 -9.73
C PRO A 168 -15.31 -23.27 -8.32
N SER A 169 -14.36 -24.20 -8.19
CA SER A 169 -13.82 -24.58 -6.87
C SER A 169 -13.12 -23.41 -6.17
N THR A 170 -12.34 -22.60 -6.90
CA THR A 170 -11.67 -21.42 -6.37
C THR A 170 -12.69 -20.39 -5.88
N ILE A 171 -13.71 -20.07 -6.69
CA ILE A 171 -14.77 -19.12 -6.32
C ILE A 171 -15.52 -19.58 -5.07
N LEU A 172 -15.90 -20.86 -5.01
CA LEU A 172 -16.58 -21.43 -3.85
C LEU A 172 -15.71 -21.42 -2.59
N ASP A 173 -14.41 -21.71 -2.73
CA ASP A 173 -13.46 -21.65 -1.62
C ASP A 173 -13.29 -20.20 -1.13
N PHE A 174 -13.24 -19.22 -2.04
CA PHE A 174 -13.25 -17.80 -1.71
C PHE A 174 -14.47 -17.37 -0.91
N LEU A 175 -15.65 -17.81 -1.33
CA LEU A 175 -16.90 -17.55 -0.62
C LEU A 175 -16.88 -18.17 0.77
N GLN A 176 -16.50 -19.44 0.88
CA GLN A 176 -16.66 -20.21 2.12
C GLN A 176 -15.57 -19.89 3.15
N ASN A 177 -14.32 -19.71 2.70
CA ASN A 177 -13.13 -19.79 3.54
C ASN A 177 -12.17 -18.61 3.40
N PHE A 178 -12.15 -17.89 2.27
CA PHE A 178 -11.16 -16.83 2.00
C PHE A 178 -11.74 -15.41 1.90
N SER A 179 -12.88 -15.17 2.55
CA SER A 179 -13.51 -13.85 2.70
C SER A 179 -13.83 -13.56 4.16
N ILE A 180 -13.33 -12.44 4.68
CA ILE A 180 -13.62 -11.96 6.04
C ILE A 180 -14.21 -10.55 5.99
N TYR A 181 -15.02 -10.22 7.00
CA TYR A 181 -15.57 -8.88 7.20
C TYR A 181 -15.02 -8.35 8.51
N ALA A 182 -14.36 -7.19 8.48
CA ALA A 182 -13.74 -6.59 9.66
C ALA A 182 -14.23 -5.16 9.86
N THR A 183 -14.04 -4.60 11.04
CA THR A 183 -14.27 -3.18 11.32
C THR A 183 -12.94 -2.45 11.39
N ASN A 184 -12.77 -1.39 10.59
CA ASN A 184 -11.53 -0.60 10.60
C ASN A 184 -11.52 0.44 11.75
N ASN A 185 -10.38 1.12 11.94
CA ASN A 185 -10.18 2.12 13.01
C ASN A 185 -11.20 3.28 12.94
N LYS A 186 -11.77 3.57 11.76
CA LYS A 186 -12.82 4.58 11.57
C LYS A 186 -14.23 4.03 11.83
N LYS A 187 -14.35 2.86 12.49
CA LYS A 187 -15.60 2.14 12.78
C LYS A 187 -16.42 1.79 11.53
N ARG A 188 -15.77 1.65 10.36
CA ARG A 188 -16.44 1.24 9.11
C ARG A 188 -16.20 -0.25 8.87
N LYS A 189 -17.25 -0.97 8.48
CA LYS A 189 -17.15 -2.36 8.03
C LYS A 189 -16.42 -2.39 6.67
N ILE A 190 -15.45 -3.29 6.55
CA ILE A 190 -14.66 -3.56 5.36
C ILE A 190 -14.72 -5.05 5.05
N LYS A 191 -14.64 -5.41 3.77
CA LYS A 191 -14.47 -6.79 3.32
C LYS A 191 -13.03 -7.01 2.88
N VAL A 192 -12.44 -8.11 3.31
CA VAL A 192 -11.09 -8.52 2.90
C VAL A 192 -11.18 -9.91 2.30
N VAL A 193 -10.62 -10.07 1.10
CA VAL A 193 -10.45 -11.36 0.43
C VAL A 193 -8.97 -11.74 0.46
N ALA A 194 -8.70 -13.05 0.48
CA ALA A 194 -7.32 -13.53 0.52
C ALA A 194 -6.55 -13.15 -0.75
N ARG A 195 -5.25 -12.89 -0.59
CA ARG A 195 -4.29 -12.81 -1.70
C ARG A 195 -3.92 -14.21 -2.18
N TYR A 196 -3.45 -14.34 -3.43
CA TYR A 196 -3.15 -15.65 -4.02
C TYR A 196 -2.22 -16.50 -3.15
N GLN A 197 -1.11 -15.93 -2.64
CA GLN A 197 -0.17 -16.63 -1.76
C GLN A 197 -0.82 -17.07 -0.45
N GLN A 198 -1.75 -16.27 0.10
CA GLN A 198 -2.47 -16.63 1.32
C GLN A 198 -3.43 -17.79 1.06
N HIS A 199 -4.07 -17.81 -0.11
CA HIS A 199 -4.92 -18.91 -0.56
C HIS A 199 -4.12 -20.21 -0.71
N TYR A 200 -3.03 -20.19 -1.49
CA TYR A 200 -2.17 -21.36 -1.68
C TYR A 200 -1.55 -21.86 -0.37
N GLY A 201 -0.94 -20.97 0.42
CA GLY A 201 -0.30 -21.37 1.68
C GLY A 201 -1.28 -21.93 2.71
N ALA A 202 -2.50 -21.40 2.80
CA ALA A 202 -3.53 -21.96 3.69
C ALA A 202 -4.05 -23.31 3.19
N ASN A 203 -4.25 -23.47 1.88
CA ASN A 203 -4.68 -24.74 1.30
C ASN A 203 -3.60 -25.82 1.43
N ALA A 204 -2.32 -25.48 1.27
CA ALA A 204 -1.22 -26.40 1.52
C ALA A 204 -1.22 -26.94 2.97
N ILE A 205 -1.48 -26.09 3.97
CA ILE A 205 -1.66 -26.52 5.37
C ILE A 205 -2.83 -27.50 5.48
N VAL A 206 -3.98 -27.13 4.91
CA VAL A 206 -5.22 -27.93 5.00
C VAL A 206 -5.02 -29.31 4.36
N GLU A 207 -4.50 -29.36 3.15
CA GLU A 207 -4.23 -30.59 2.41
C GLU A 207 -3.29 -31.51 3.18
N ARG A 208 -2.23 -30.96 3.78
CA ARG A 208 -1.29 -31.74 4.60
C ARG A 208 -1.93 -32.32 5.86
N VAL A 209 -2.80 -31.56 6.52
CA VAL A 209 -3.55 -32.04 7.70
C VAL A 209 -4.53 -33.15 7.31
N VAL A 210 -5.21 -33.00 6.18
CA VAL A 210 -6.15 -34.00 5.65
C VAL A 210 -5.43 -35.29 5.23
N GLU A 211 -4.28 -35.18 4.56
CA GLU A 211 -3.47 -36.35 4.22
C GLU A 211 -2.96 -37.09 5.47
N GLY A 212 -2.56 -36.33 6.49
CA GLY A 212 -2.24 -36.87 7.81
C GLY A 212 -0.91 -37.64 7.94
N ARG A 213 -0.15 -37.81 6.85
CA ARG A 213 1.19 -38.42 6.89
C ARG A 213 2.23 -37.52 7.52
N ILE A 214 2.44 -36.35 6.93
CA ILE A 214 3.47 -35.40 7.34
C ILE A 214 2.84 -34.41 8.31
N LYS A 215 3.37 -34.36 9.53
CA LYS A 215 2.85 -33.49 10.62
C LYS A 215 3.60 -32.18 10.78
N LYS A 216 4.50 -31.86 9.86
CA LYS A 216 5.33 -30.67 9.88
C LYS A 216 5.18 -29.89 8.58
N GLY A 217 5.38 -28.59 8.65
CA GLY A 217 5.43 -27.75 7.48
C GLY A 217 5.97 -26.36 7.77
N LEU A 218 6.76 -25.82 6.85
CA LEU A 218 7.32 -24.48 6.97
C LEU A 218 6.86 -23.62 5.80
N ILE A 219 6.31 -22.45 6.09
CA ILE A 219 5.89 -21.46 5.09
C ILE A 219 6.78 -20.23 5.21
N TRP A 220 7.43 -19.86 4.12
CA TRP A 220 8.23 -18.63 4.06
C TRP A 220 7.52 -17.59 3.23
N HIS A 221 6.89 -16.65 3.92
CA HIS A 221 6.20 -15.54 3.29
C HIS A 221 6.74 -14.24 3.83
N PHE A 222 7.24 -13.38 2.95
CA PHE A 222 7.88 -12.12 3.30
C PHE A 222 7.07 -11.26 4.28
N GLN A 223 7.76 -10.49 5.12
CA GLN A 223 7.10 -9.64 6.10
C GLN A 223 6.12 -8.67 5.43
N GLY A 224 4.87 -8.69 5.88
CA GLY A 224 3.81 -7.85 5.30
C GLY A 224 2.98 -8.49 4.19
N SER A 225 3.28 -9.74 3.84
CA SER A 225 2.46 -10.57 2.94
C SER A 225 1.04 -10.87 3.47
N GLY A 226 0.83 -10.72 4.79
CA GLY A 226 -0.42 -11.07 5.48
C GLY A 226 -0.45 -12.49 6.05
N LYS A 227 0.68 -12.99 6.58
CA LYS A 227 0.80 -14.29 7.28
C LYS A 227 -0.29 -14.53 8.33
N SER A 228 -0.65 -13.49 9.08
CA SER A 228 -1.72 -13.58 10.08
C SER A 228 -3.08 -13.92 9.47
N LEU A 229 -3.42 -13.31 8.32
CA LEU A 229 -4.64 -13.64 7.58
C LEU A 229 -4.59 -15.06 7.00
N LEU A 230 -3.43 -15.51 6.51
CA LEU A 230 -3.25 -16.89 6.07
C LEU A 230 -3.61 -17.88 7.20
N MET A 231 -3.10 -17.65 8.41
CA MET A 231 -3.42 -18.50 9.57
C MET A 231 -4.92 -18.47 9.90
N VAL A 232 -5.61 -17.33 9.76
CA VAL A 232 -7.07 -17.24 9.91
C VAL A 232 -7.77 -18.16 8.92
N PHE A 233 -7.46 -18.00 7.64
CA PHE A 233 -8.14 -18.73 6.58
C PHE A 233 -7.91 -20.24 6.72
N ALA A 234 -6.68 -20.65 7.02
CA ALA A 234 -6.35 -22.03 7.34
C ALA A 234 -7.14 -22.55 8.56
N ALA A 235 -7.16 -21.80 9.66
CA ALA A 235 -7.89 -22.19 10.88
C ALA A 235 -9.40 -22.36 10.63
N GLN A 236 -10.01 -21.42 9.92
CA GLN A 236 -11.44 -21.46 9.57
C GLN A 236 -11.76 -22.66 8.68
N LYS A 237 -10.94 -22.89 7.66
CA LYS A 237 -11.14 -24.00 6.73
C LYS A 237 -10.98 -25.36 7.43
N LEU A 238 -9.90 -25.55 8.20
CA LEU A 238 -9.67 -26.77 9.01
C LEU A 238 -10.85 -27.07 9.94
N ARG A 239 -11.42 -26.05 10.58
CA ARG A 239 -12.55 -26.20 11.50
C ARG A 239 -13.86 -26.61 10.84
N LYS A 240 -14.04 -26.30 9.55
CA LYS A 240 -15.24 -26.64 8.78
C LYS A 240 -15.20 -28.05 8.21
N LEU A 241 -14.02 -28.67 8.09
CA LEU A 241 -13.86 -30.02 7.56
C LEU A 241 -14.35 -31.07 8.57
N GLN A 242 -15.44 -31.76 8.24
CA GLN A 242 -16.05 -32.77 9.11
C GLN A 242 -15.13 -33.98 9.36
N GLU A 243 -14.34 -34.37 8.36
CA GLU A 243 -13.37 -35.47 8.45
C GLU A 243 -12.31 -35.26 9.53
N LEU A 244 -12.02 -34.00 9.88
CA LEU A 244 -11.08 -33.63 10.95
C LEU A 244 -11.69 -33.69 12.36
N LYS A 245 -12.98 -34.05 12.49
CA LYS A 245 -13.70 -34.30 13.75
C LYS A 245 -13.55 -33.16 14.77
N SER A 246 -13.89 -31.94 14.34
CA SER A 246 -13.80 -30.70 15.15
C SER A 246 -12.40 -30.51 15.74
N PRO A 247 -11.40 -30.19 14.89
CA PRO A 247 -10.02 -30.05 15.34
C PRO A 247 -9.84 -28.86 16.29
N THR A 248 -8.81 -28.92 17.13
CA THR A 248 -8.37 -27.76 17.92
C THR A 248 -7.25 -27.07 17.14
N VAL A 249 -7.39 -25.77 16.87
CA VAL A 249 -6.36 -25.00 16.17
C VAL A 249 -5.72 -24.04 17.17
N ILE A 250 -4.40 -24.07 17.29
CA ILE A 250 -3.63 -23.21 18.19
C ILE A 250 -2.75 -22.29 17.36
N ILE A 251 -2.97 -20.99 17.47
CA ILE A 251 -2.14 -19.96 16.85
C ILE A 251 -1.21 -19.42 17.92
N VAL A 252 0.10 -19.65 17.74
CA VAL A 252 1.14 -19.21 18.67
C VAL A 252 1.81 -17.96 18.09
N VAL A 253 1.69 -16.85 18.80
CA VAL A 253 2.32 -15.58 18.43
C VAL A 253 3.50 -15.29 19.37
N ASP A 254 4.62 -14.81 18.82
CA ASP A 254 5.86 -14.65 19.58
C ASP A 254 5.81 -13.50 20.62
N ARG A 255 5.06 -12.41 20.36
CA ARG A 255 5.04 -11.20 21.22
C ARG A 255 3.64 -10.70 21.54
N ILE A 256 3.52 -10.09 22.72
CA ILE A 256 2.32 -9.39 23.24
C ILE A 256 1.84 -8.27 22.30
N ASP A 257 2.75 -7.62 21.58
CA ASP A 257 2.38 -6.54 20.63
C ASP A 257 1.81 -7.11 19.32
N LEU A 258 2.30 -8.28 18.87
CA LEU A 258 1.75 -9.01 17.71
C LEU A 258 0.36 -9.58 18.03
N ASP A 259 0.17 -10.01 19.28
CA ASP A 259 -1.12 -10.43 19.81
C ASP A 259 -2.16 -9.31 19.65
N SER A 260 -1.86 -8.04 19.97
CA SER A 260 -2.84 -6.94 19.75
C SER A 260 -3.21 -6.69 18.28
N GLN A 261 -2.30 -6.89 17.32
CA GLN A 261 -2.60 -6.66 15.89
C GLN A 261 -3.41 -7.84 15.30
N ILE A 262 -3.01 -9.06 15.65
CA ILE A 262 -3.70 -10.30 15.29
C ILE A 262 -5.05 -10.31 15.99
N SER A 263 -5.10 -10.27 17.33
CA SER A 263 -6.35 -10.19 18.09
C SER A 263 -7.21 -8.99 17.68
N GLY A 264 -6.66 -7.82 17.34
CA GLY A 264 -7.42 -6.68 16.83
C GLY A 264 -8.10 -6.96 15.49
N THR A 265 -7.36 -7.54 14.53
CA THR A 265 -7.91 -7.92 13.22
C THR A 265 -8.92 -9.07 13.35
N PHE A 266 -8.64 -10.03 14.22
CA PHE A 266 -9.44 -11.25 14.39
C PHE A 266 -10.71 -11.00 15.22
N THR A 267 -10.62 -10.20 16.30
CA THR A 267 -11.78 -9.77 17.11
C THR A 267 -12.69 -8.87 16.30
N SER A 268 -12.11 -7.96 15.50
CA SER A 268 -12.90 -7.11 14.59
C SER A 268 -13.61 -7.91 13.50
N ALA A 269 -13.16 -9.13 13.21
CA ALA A 269 -13.71 -10.02 12.20
C ALA A 269 -14.76 -11.00 12.71
N GLU A 270 -15.16 -10.91 13.98
CA GLU A 270 -16.22 -11.74 14.62
C GLU A 270 -16.09 -13.25 14.30
N ILE A 271 -14.85 -13.77 14.29
CA ILE A 271 -14.57 -15.15 13.89
C ILE A 271 -15.21 -16.12 14.90
N PRO A 272 -16.08 -17.05 14.46
CA PRO A 272 -16.71 -18.01 15.37
C PRO A 272 -15.70 -18.93 16.06
N ASN A 273 -15.95 -19.24 17.34
CA ASN A 273 -15.14 -20.16 18.14
C ASN A 273 -13.67 -19.75 18.32
N LEU A 274 -13.36 -18.46 18.23
CA LEU A 274 -12.06 -17.90 18.56
C LEU A 274 -11.97 -17.55 20.05
N VAL A 275 -10.86 -17.90 20.69
CA VAL A 275 -10.57 -17.58 22.10
C VAL A 275 -9.15 -17.06 22.21
N ASN A 276 -9.01 -15.88 22.82
CA ASN A 276 -7.72 -15.37 23.25
C ASN A 276 -7.44 -15.96 24.63
N VAL A 277 -6.30 -16.65 24.76
CA VAL A 277 -5.90 -17.30 26.01
C VAL A 277 -5.19 -16.26 26.86
N ASP A 278 -5.68 -15.93 28.04
CA ASP A 278 -5.17 -14.77 28.79
C ASP A 278 -3.99 -15.11 29.73
N SER A 279 -3.92 -16.35 30.21
CA SER A 279 -2.93 -16.76 31.21
C SER A 279 -2.36 -18.17 30.97
N ILE A 280 -1.31 -18.53 31.71
CA ILE A 280 -0.74 -19.89 31.71
C ILE A 280 -1.81 -20.90 32.15
N GLY A 281 -2.51 -20.62 33.27
CA GLY A 281 -3.56 -21.50 33.77
C GLY A 281 -4.71 -21.69 32.78
N ASP A 282 -5.09 -20.63 32.07
CA ASP A 282 -6.13 -20.68 31.05
C ASP A 282 -5.72 -21.53 29.84
N LEU A 283 -4.46 -21.46 29.41
CA LEU A 283 -3.93 -22.35 28.37
C LEU A 283 -4.01 -23.81 28.82
N HIS A 284 -3.58 -24.09 30.04
CA HIS A 284 -3.57 -25.44 30.60
C HIS A 284 -4.99 -26.00 30.67
N ASP A 285 -5.94 -25.23 31.20
CA ASP A 285 -7.34 -25.56 31.24
C ASP A 285 -7.89 -25.92 29.85
N HIS A 286 -7.57 -25.12 28.83
CA HIS A 286 -8.01 -25.37 27.47
C HIS A 286 -7.45 -26.67 26.88
N LEU A 287 -6.17 -26.97 27.14
CA LEU A 287 -5.51 -28.17 26.66
C LEU A 287 -6.03 -29.43 27.38
N GLU A 288 -6.18 -29.37 28.70
CA GLU A 288 -6.63 -30.49 29.54
C GLU A 288 -8.12 -30.80 29.37
N LYS A 289 -8.97 -29.76 29.26
CA LYS A 289 -10.43 -29.92 29.03
C LYS A 289 -10.77 -30.23 27.56
N ASP A 290 -9.75 -30.39 26.72
CA ASP A 290 -9.91 -30.74 25.32
C ASP A 290 -10.75 -29.74 24.50
N THR A 291 -10.49 -28.44 24.71
CA THR A 291 -11.30 -27.38 24.10
C THR A 291 -11.23 -27.42 22.58
N ARG A 292 -12.40 -27.57 21.92
CA ARG A 292 -12.54 -27.61 20.45
C ARG A 292 -12.78 -26.22 19.89
N LYS A 293 -11.77 -25.35 19.94
CA LYS A 293 -11.83 -23.96 19.46
C LYS A 293 -10.56 -23.55 18.70
N ILE A 294 -10.54 -22.32 18.18
CA ILE A 294 -9.33 -21.65 17.70
C ILE A 294 -8.75 -20.88 18.91
N LEU A 295 -7.57 -21.28 19.38
CA LEU A 295 -6.90 -20.69 20.53
C LEU A 295 -5.78 -19.77 20.04
N ILE A 296 -5.79 -18.51 20.44
CA ILE A 296 -4.67 -17.57 20.23
C ILE A 296 -3.90 -17.48 21.54
N THR A 297 -2.61 -17.79 21.49
CA THR A 297 -1.74 -17.82 22.67
C THR A 297 -0.33 -17.36 22.33
N THR A 298 0.48 -17.14 23.35
CA THR A 298 1.90 -16.80 23.19
C THR A 298 2.78 -17.95 23.67
N ILE A 299 4.00 -18.04 23.15
CA ILE A 299 4.93 -19.12 23.53
C ILE A 299 5.26 -19.12 25.02
N GLN A 300 5.26 -17.95 25.67
CA GLN A 300 5.57 -17.82 27.09
C GLN A 300 4.52 -18.51 27.99
N LYS A 301 3.29 -18.71 27.48
CA LYS A 301 2.23 -19.40 28.21
C LYS A 301 2.46 -20.91 28.33
N PHE A 302 3.42 -21.49 27.59
CA PHE A 302 3.85 -22.90 27.72
C PHE A 302 4.94 -23.13 28.77
N ARG A 303 5.32 -22.12 29.56
CA ARG A 303 6.43 -22.22 30.54
C ARG A 303 6.29 -23.38 31.51
N ASP A 304 5.07 -23.62 31.98
CA ASP A 304 4.75 -24.63 32.99
C ASP A 304 4.07 -25.87 32.39
N ALA A 305 4.01 -25.95 31.05
CA ALA A 305 3.42 -27.09 30.36
C ALA A 305 4.26 -28.36 30.61
N TYR A 306 3.56 -29.46 30.92
CA TYR A 306 4.18 -30.77 31.13
C TYR A 306 4.01 -31.67 29.91
N GLU A 307 4.76 -32.77 29.85
CA GLU A 307 4.73 -33.69 28.71
C GLU A 307 3.38 -34.41 28.62
N GLY A 308 2.82 -34.49 27.40
CA GLY A 308 1.61 -35.24 27.14
C GLY A 308 0.30 -34.62 27.68
N MET A 309 0.25 -33.31 27.94
CA MET A 309 -0.98 -32.61 28.35
C MET A 309 -2.18 -32.91 27.46
N ASN A 310 -1.98 -33.00 26.14
CA ASN A 310 -3.02 -33.48 25.24
C ASN A 310 -2.42 -34.29 24.08
N THR A 311 -2.88 -35.53 23.94
CA THR A 311 -2.33 -36.51 23.00
C THR A 311 -3.20 -36.70 21.76
N ARG A 312 -4.21 -35.86 21.53
CA ARG A 312 -5.06 -35.97 20.34
C ARG A 312 -4.30 -35.75 19.05
N GLN A 313 -4.75 -36.47 18.03
CA GLN A 313 -4.16 -36.46 16.68
C GLN A 313 -4.64 -35.27 15.82
N ASN A 314 -5.76 -34.64 16.17
CA ASN A 314 -6.36 -33.53 15.42
C ASN A 314 -6.22 -32.19 16.14
N ILE A 315 -5.01 -31.95 16.65
CA ILE A 315 -4.56 -30.63 17.13
C ILE A 315 -3.62 -30.07 16.07
N ILE A 316 -3.90 -28.85 15.61
CA ILE A 316 -3.10 -28.16 14.60
C ILE A 316 -2.53 -26.90 15.23
N MET A 317 -1.21 -26.79 15.25
CA MET A 317 -0.50 -25.63 15.76
C MET A 317 0.14 -24.86 14.61
N MET A 318 -0.12 -23.56 14.56
CA MET A 318 0.50 -22.62 13.63
C MET A 318 1.30 -21.60 14.42
N VAL A 319 2.60 -21.51 14.17
CA VAL A 319 3.54 -20.67 14.91
C VAL A 319 4.02 -19.53 14.03
N ASP A 320 3.76 -18.29 14.43
CA ASP A 320 4.26 -17.10 13.74
C ASP A 320 5.69 -16.76 14.16
N GLU A 321 6.49 -16.27 13.21
CA GLU A 321 7.93 -16.04 13.34
C GLU A 321 8.66 -17.25 13.96
N ALA A 322 8.40 -18.43 13.38
CA ALA A 322 8.79 -19.74 13.89
C ALA A 322 10.27 -19.84 14.31
N HIS A 323 11.17 -19.14 13.62
CA HIS A 323 12.61 -19.13 13.93
C HIS A 323 12.93 -18.58 15.33
N ARG A 324 12.13 -17.65 15.86
CA ARG A 324 12.34 -17.06 17.20
C ARG A 324 11.74 -17.93 18.30
N THR A 325 10.67 -18.65 17.98
CA THR A 325 9.92 -19.49 18.92
C THR A 325 10.64 -20.81 19.26
N GLN A 326 11.68 -21.18 18.50
CA GLN A 326 12.45 -22.40 18.72
C GLN A 326 13.65 -22.24 19.66
N GLU A 327 14.00 -21.02 20.04
CA GLU A 327 15.14 -20.77 20.92
C GLU A 327 14.77 -21.08 22.38
N GLY A 328 15.48 -22.04 22.98
CA GLY A 328 15.40 -22.36 24.41
C GLY A 328 14.39 -23.46 24.81
N ASP A 329 14.11 -23.54 26.11
CA ASP A 329 13.33 -24.63 26.73
C ASP A 329 11.82 -24.57 26.41
N LEU A 330 11.28 -23.39 26.09
CA LEU A 330 9.84 -23.19 25.87
C LEU A 330 9.32 -23.93 24.64
N GLY A 331 10.03 -23.87 23.51
CA GLY A 331 9.65 -24.59 22.30
C GLY A 331 9.65 -26.11 22.53
N ARG A 332 10.61 -26.62 23.31
CA ARG A 332 10.67 -28.04 23.72
C ARG A 332 9.45 -28.42 24.55
N LYS A 333 9.12 -27.65 25.59
CA LYS A 333 7.94 -27.89 26.45
C LYS A 333 6.64 -27.85 25.66
N MET A 334 6.48 -26.87 24.77
CA MET A 334 5.33 -26.76 23.88
C MET A 334 5.14 -28.05 23.05
N ARG A 335 6.19 -28.55 22.38
CA ARG A 335 6.10 -29.79 21.60
C ARG A 335 5.86 -31.02 22.47
N ALA A 336 6.55 -31.11 23.61
CA ALA A 336 6.38 -32.23 24.54
C ALA A 336 4.95 -32.30 25.09
N SER A 337 4.30 -31.15 25.31
CA SER A 337 2.92 -31.08 25.79
C SER A 337 1.88 -31.59 24.79
N LEU A 338 2.21 -31.55 23.49
CA LEU A 338 1.32 -31.89 22.38
C LEU A 338 2.00 -32.82 21.36
N PRO A 339 2.35 -34.07 21.76
CA PRO A 339 3.24 -34.93 21.00
C PRO A 339 2.69 -35.38 19.64
N ASN A 340 1.37 -35.31 19.46
CA ASN A 340 0.68 -35.78 18.25
C ASN A 340 0.16 -34.66 17.35
N ALA A 341 0.41 -33.39 17.70
CA ALA A 341 -0.09 -32.25 16.95
C ALA A 341 0.61 -32.08 15.59
N PHE A 342 -0.10 -31.49 14.64
CA PHE A 342 0.50 -30.92 13.43
C PHE A 342 1.19 -29.60 13.79
N LEU A 343 2.42 -29.40 13.34
CA LEU A 343 3.26 -28.25 13.64
C LEU A 343 3.60 -27.50 12.35
N PHE A 344 3.00 -26.34 12.17
CA PHE A 344 3.27 -25.46 11.04
C PHE A 344 4.00 -24.20 11.51
N GLY A 345 5.14 -23.91 10.90
CA GLY A 345 5.90 -22.69 11.14
C GLY A 345 5.67 -21.68 10.01
N LEU A 346 5.40 -20.43 10.35
CA LEU A 346 5.39 -19.32 9.41
C LEU A 346 6.54 -18.37 9.72
N THR A 347 7.26 -17.92 8.69
CA THR A 347 8.40 -17.01 8.88
C THR A 347 8.41 -15.89 7.85
N GLY A 348 8.72 -14.67 8.29
CA GLY A 348 8.96 -13.51 7.43
C GLY A 348 10.33 -13.50 6.74
N THR A 349 11.27 -14.22 7.33
CA THR A 349 12.68 -14.24 6.94
C THR A 349 13.08 -15.62 6.45
N PRO A 350 13.96 -15.70 5.44
CA PRO A 350 14.50 -16.98 5.04
C PRO A 350 15.36 -17.54 6.17
N ILE A 351 15.16 -18.82 6.48
CA ILE A 351 15.90 -19.52 7.52
C ILE A 351 17.18 -20.06 6.88
N ASN A 352 18.33 -19.65 7.40
CA ASN A 352 19.62 -20.17 6.94
C ASN A 352 19.77 -21.65 7.32
N LYS A 353 20.52 -22.43 6.53
CA LYS A 353 20.86 -23.84 6.83
C LYS A 353 21.57 -24.04 8.18
N VAL A 354 22.07 -22.96 8.78
CA VAL A 354 22.69 -22.95 10.11
C VAL A 354 21.65 -23.02 11.22
N ASP A 355 20.43 -22.52 11.00
CA ASP A 355 19.32 -22.62 11.93
C ASP A 355 18.63 -24.00 11.82
N LYS A 356 19.41 -25.03 12.18
CA LYS A 356 19.01 -26.44 12.17
C LYS A 356 17.76 -26.70 13.02
N ASN A 357 17.53 -25.89 14.05
CA ASN A 357 16.45 -26.11 15.00
C ASN A 357 15.08 -25.85 14.35
N THR A 358 14.95 -24.80 13.52
CA THR A 358 13.67 -24.46 12.91
C THR A 358 13.28 -25.44 11.80
N PHE A 359 14.22 -25.83 10.94
CA PHE A 359 13.98 -26.90 9.96
C PHE A 359 13.73 -28.25 10.63
N TRP A 360 14.43 -28.58 11.72
CA TRP A 360 14.14 -29.80 12.47
C TRP A 360 12.74 -29.78 13.10
N ALA A 361 12.28 -28.61 13.60
CA ALA A 361 10.99 -28.48 14.27
C ALA A 361 9.81 -28.49 13.29
N PHE A 362 9.92 -27.79 12.15
CA PHE A 362 8.81 -27.53 11.23
C PHE A 362 9.08 -27.91 9.78
N GLY A 363 10.33 -28.12 9.36
CA GLY A 363 10.63 -28.61 8.02
C GLY A 363 10.26 -30.09 7.86
N ALA A 364 9.90 -30.47 6.64
CA ALA A 364 9.77 -31.85 6.20
C ALA A 364 10.80 -32.13 5.10
N ASP A 365 11.41 -33.32 5.10
CA ASP A 365 12.45 -33.68 4.14
C ASP A 365 11.89 -33.85 2.72
N GLU A 366 10.58 -34.06 2.62
CA GLU A 366 9.82 -34.19 1.38
C GLU A 366 9.50 -32.85 0.70
N ASP A 367 9.64 -31.72 1.42
CA ASP A 367 9.37 -30.40 0.88
C ASP A 367 10.58 -29.87 0.10
N ASP A 368 10.40 -29.52 -1.17
CA ASP A 368 11.50 -28.98 -1.98
C ASP A 368 12.05 -27.69 -1.38
N GLY A 369 13.38 -27.68 -1.18
CA GLY A 369 14.16 -26.75 -0.36
C GLY A 369 13.56 -26.39 1.01
N GLY A 370 12.77 -27.30 1.60
CA GLY A 370 12.29 -27.27 2.99
C GLY A 370 11.13 -26.32 3.29
N TYR A 371 10.38 -25.86 2.27
CA TYR A 371 9.20 -25.00 2.47
C TYR A 371 8.01 -25.48 1.64
N MET A 372 6.82 -25.45 2.24
CA MET A 372 5.53 -25.79 1.60
C MET A 372 5.04 -24.72 0.61
N SER A 373 5.29 -23.45 0.94
CA SER A 373 4.92 -22.31 0.10
C SER A 373 5.91 -21.19 0.34
N ARG A 374 6.26 -20.48 -0.73
CA ARG A 374 7.26 -19.41 -0.73
C ARG A 374 6.71 -18.15 -1.39
N TYR A 375 6.78 -17.05 -0.67
CA TYR A 375 6.49 -15.72 -1.17
C TYR A 375 7.61 -14.78 -0.74
N THR A 376 8.52 -14.49 -1.66
CA THR A 376 9.76 -13.78 -1.35
C THR A 376 9.58 -12.26 -1.31
N PHE A 377 10.62 -11.55 -0.89
CA PHE A 377 10.65 -10.08 -0.99
C PHE A 377 10.45 -9.61 -2.44
N GLN A 378 11.06 -10.30 -3.41
CA GLN A 378 10.97 -9.98 -4.83
C GLN A 378 9.54 -10.16 -5.35
N ASP A 379 8.88 -11.25 -4.97
CA ASP A 379 7.46 -11.46 -5.29
C ASP A 379 6.62 -10.29 -4.74
N SER A 380 6.90 -9.85 -3.50
CA SER A 380 6.22 -8.72 -2.86
C SER A 380 6.37 -7.39 -3.59
N ILE A 381 7.57 -7.09 -4.10
CA ILE A 381 7.83 -5.89 -4.90
C ILE A 381 7.17 -5.99 -6.28
N ARG A 382 7.35 -7.13 -6.96
CA ARG A 382 6.74 -7.41 -8.27
C ARG A 382 5.23 -7.21 -8.24
N ASP A 383 4.59 -7.71 -7.19
CA ASP A 383 3.15 -7.68 -7.03
C ASP A 383 2.63 -6.34 -6.46
N LYS A 384 3.53 -5.37 -6.25
CA LYS A 384 3.29 -4.04 -5.68
C LYS A 384 2.63 -4.11 -4.30
N GLN A 385 2.98 -5.11 -3.49
CA GLN A 385 2.49 -5.28 -2.12
C GLN A 385 3.37 -4.57 -1.09
N THR A 386 4.64 -4.34 -1.45
CA THR A 386 5.59 -3.51 -0.72
C THR A 386 6.32 -2.61 -1.71
N LEU A 387 6.88 -1.52 -1.22
CA LEU A 387 7.69 -0.58 -2.00
C LEU A 387 9.18 -0.99 -2.01
N PRO A 388 9.97 -0.57 -3.01
CA PRO A 388 11.42 -0.75 -2.98
C PRO A 388 12.06 -0.02 -1.79
N LEU A 389 13.30 -0.43 -1.46
CA LEU A 389 14.10 0.17 -0.38
C LEU A 389 15.32 0.88 -0.96
N HIS A 390 15.57 2.11 -0.54
CA HIS A 390 16.76 2.87 -0.86
C HIS A 390 17.65 3.02 0.36
N PHE A 391 18.93 2.71 0.20
CA PHE A 391 19.92 2.82 1.26
C PHE A 391 20.84 4.00 1.01
N GLU A 392 21.11 4.74 2.08
CA GLU A 392 21.94 5.93 2.09
C GLU A 392 22.97 5.82 3.23
N PRO A 393 24.21 5.40 2.93
CA PRO A 393 25.26 5.36 3.94
C PRO A 393 25.70 6.79 4.28
N ARG A 394 25.62 7.15 5.57
CA ARG A 394 26.07 8.43 6.12
C ARG A 394 27.00 8.20 7.30
N LEU A 395 28.14 7.56 7.03
CA LEU A 395 29.13 7.28 8.06
C LEU A 395 29.72 8.60 8.60
N PRO A 396 29.62 8.89 9.90
CA PRO A 396 30.25 10.06 10.48
C PRO A 396 31.76 10.04 10.23
N ASN A 397 32.33 11.13 9.72
CA ASN A 397 33.78 11.34 9.60
C ASN A 397 34.43 11.57 10.98
N VAL A 398 34.20 10.65 11.92
CA VAL A 398 34.95 10.61 13.17
C VAL A 398 36.25 9.90 12.80
N HIS A 399 37.40 10.55 13.02
CA HIS A 399 38.73 9.95 12.88
C HIS A 399 38.83 8.78 13.88
N ILE A 400 38.31 7.64 13.48
CA ILE A 400 38.60 6.36 14.10
C ILE A 400 39.94 5.98 13.51
N ASP A 401 40.98 6.07 14.32
CA ASP A 401 42.25 5.44 14.00
C ASP A 401 42.01 3.92 14.03
N LYS A 402 41.52 3.41 12.89
CA LYS A 402 41.21 1.99 12.67
C LYS A 402 42.41 1.12 13.02
N GLN A 403 43.63 1.66 12.85
CA GLN A 403 44.85 0.94 13.22
C GLN A 403 44.97 0.79 14.73
N SER A 404 44.71 1.80 15.56
CA SER A 404 44.78 1.64 17.02
C SER A 404 43.65 0.81 17.61
N ILE A 405 42.45 0.82 17.01
CA ILE A 405 41.36 -0.10 17.40
C ILE A 405 41.67 -1.52 16.95
N ASP A 406 42.09 -1.77 15.70
CA ASP A 406 42.43 -3.11 15.20
C ASP A 406 43.68 -3.69 15.86
N LEU A 407 44.64 -2.85 16.25
CA LEU A 407 45.82 -3.25 17.02
C LEU A 407 45.43 -3.62 18.45
N ALA A 408 44.59 -2.82 19.11
CA ALA A 408 44.00 -3.18 20.40
C ALA A 408 43.14 -4.45 20.28
N PHE A 409 42.42 -4.63 19.16
CA PHE A 409 41.60 -5.80 18.86
C PHE A 409 42.47 -7.06 18.68
N LYS A 410 43.61 -6.95 17.98
CA LYS A 410 44.57 -8.05 17.80
C LYS A 410 45.35 -8.38 19.06
N GLU A 411 45.79 -7.38 19.82
CA GLU A 411 46.49 -7.60 21.10
C GLU A 411 45.56 -8.22 22.15
N LEU A 412 44.27 -7.86 22.16
CA LEU A 412 43.26 -8.47 23.06
C LEU A 412 42.82 -9.87 22.61
N THR A 413 43.00 -10.25 21.35
CA THR A 413 42.53 -11.54 20.78
C THR A 413 43.64 -12.56 20.56
N ALA A 414 44.91 -12.19 20.75
CA ALA A 414 46.06 -13.06 20.50
C ALA A 414 46.14 -14.30 21.41
N ASP A 415 45.44 -14.31 22.57
CA ASP A 415 45.53 -15.39 23.58
C ASP A 415 44.17 -15.97 24.02
N LEU A 416 43.11 -15.88 23.21
CA LEU A 416 41.77 -16.27 23.67
C LEU A 416 41.37 -17.73 23.37
N SER A 417 40.92 -18.41 24.43
CA SER A 417 40.22 -19.70 24.40
C SER A 417 38.71 -19.47 24.70
N LYS A 418 37.89 -20.52 24.68
CA LYS A 418 36.40 -20.42 24.67
C LYS A 418 35.71 -19.86 25.94
N GLU A 419 36.40 -19.23 26.89
CA GLU A 419 35.82 -18.75 28.17
C GLU A 419 35.64 -17.21 28.30
N ASP A 420 35.77 -16.44 27.22
CA ASP A 420 35.87 -14.96 27.28
C ASP A 420 34.56 -14.16 27.15
N SER A 421 33.55 -14.46 27.96
CA SER A 421 32.31 -13.64 28.04
C SER A 421 32.57 -12.23 28.62
N ASN A 422 33.55 -12.11 29.52
CA ASN A 422 33.87 -10.85 30.21
C ASN A 422 34.59 -9.84 29.31
N LEU A 423 35.51 -10.28 28.45
CA LEU A 423 36.22 -9.40 27.51
C LEU A 423 35.27 -8.87 26.43
N LEU A 424 34.42 -9.72 25.86
CA LEU A 424 33.36 -9.30 24.93
C LEU A 424 32.42 -8.27 25.56
N SER A 425 32.06 -8.45 26.84
CA SER A 425 31.23 -7.50 27.59
C SER A 425 31.93 -6.15 27.80
N GLN A 426 33.24 -6.15 28.11
CA GLN A 426 34.03 -4.91 28.25
C GLN A 426 34.20 -4.18 26.91
N MET A 427 34.41 -4.91 25.82
CA MET A 427 34.51 -4.34 24.46
C MET A 427 33.17 -3.73 24.03
N ALA A 428 32.06 -4.44 24.26
CA ALA A 428 30.72 -3.92 24.00
C ALA A 428 30.42 -2.66 24.84
N ALA A 429 30.86 -2.61 26.10
CA ALA A 429 30.69 -1.45 26.96
C ALA A 429 31.48 -0.21 26.46
N LYS A 430 32.73 -0.40 26.02
CA LYS A 430 33.54 0.68 25.41
C LYS A 430 32.92 1.17 24.11
N MET A 431 32.42 0.27 23.27
CA MET A 431 31.73 0.62 22.02
C MET A 431 30.44 1.40 22.28
N LEU A 432 29.64 0.97 23.26
CA LEU A 432 28.43 1.70 23.67
C LEU A 432 28.76 3.10 24.22
N LEU A 433 29.86 3.26 24.96
CA LEU A 433 30.31 4.56 25.44
C LEU A 433 30.66 5.51 24.27
N PHE A 434 31.34 4.99 23.26
CA PHE A 434 31.68 5.74 22.04
C PHE A 434 30.42 6.16 21.26
N LEU A 435 29.48 5.23 21.04
CA LEU A 435 28.22 5.51 20.33
C LEU A 435 27.40 6.59 21.04
N LYS A 436 27.55 6.72 22.36
CA LYS A 436 26.88 7.71 23.22
C LYS A 436 27.67 8.99 23.44
N SER A 437 28.80 9.18 22.76
CA SER A 437 29.59 10.42 22.92
C SER A 437 28.75 11.64 22.50
N PRO A 438 28.67 12.71 23.33
CA PRO A 438 27.82 13.87 23.04
C PRO A 438 28.13 14.55 21.71
N GLU A 439 29.41 14.58 21.31
CA GLU A 439 29.82 15.14 20.02
C GLU A 439 29.27 14.33 18.83
N ARG A 440 29.35 12.99 18.90
CA ARG A 440 28.80 12.11 17.86
C ARG A 440 27.28 12.23 17.77
N ILE A 441 26.58 12.19 18.91
CA ILE A 441 25.12 12.31 18.93
C ILE A 441 24.70 13.67 18.35
N ARG A 442 25.31 14.77 18.78
CA ARG A 442 25.01 16.10 18.22
C ARG A 442 25.22 16.16 16.71
N THR A 443 26.32 15.60 16.23
CA THR A 443 26.62 15.54 14.78
C THR A 443 25.56 14.74 14.03
N ILE A 444 25.20 13.55 14.53
CA ILE A 444 24.19 12.71 13.89
C ILE A 444 22.81 13.36 13.95
N VAL A 445 22.40 13.90 15.10
CA VAL A 445 21.08 14.52 15.26
C VAL A 445 20.95 15.77 14.39
N ALA A 446 22.01 16.58 14.25
CA ALA A 446 22.02 17.71 13.33
C ALA A 446 21.82 17.25 11.88
N ASP A 447 22.55 16.22 11.44
CA ASP A 447 22.39 15.63 10.10
C ASP A 447 20.99 15.02 9.90
N ILE A 448 20.45 14.31 10.90
CA ILE A 448 19.09 13.75 10.86
C ILE A 448 18.06 14.86 10.61
N VAL A 449 18.14 15.97 11.36
CA VAL A 449 17.21 17.10 11.24
C VAL A 449 17.32 17.75 9.87
N GLU A 450 18.55 18.02 9.42
CA GLU A 450 18.79 18.59 8.10
C GLU A 450 18.25 17.68 6.99
N HIS A 451 18.63 16.39 7.02
CA HIS A 451 18.16 15.40 6.06
C HIS A 451 16.64 15.27 6.08
N TYR A 452 16.01 15.27 7.26
CA TYR A 452 14.56 15.16 7.40
C TYR A 452 13.83 16.35 6.77
N ARG A 453 14.26 17.57 7.09
CA ARG A 453 13.69 18.82 6.55
C ARG A 453 13.83 18.90 5.03
N GLN A 454 14.93 18.39 4.49
CA GLN A 454 15.15 18.36 3.05
C GLN A 454 14.32 17.27 2.37
N HIS A 455 14.41 16.02 2.82
CA HIS A 455 13.96 14.89 1.99
C HIS A 455 12.65 14.24 2.44
N VAL A 456 12.24 14.39 3.70
CA VAL A 456 11.13 13.62 4.29
C VAL A 456 9.93 14.53 4.58
N GLU A 457 10.17 15.64 5.27
CA GLU A 457 9.14 16.60 5.65
C GLU A 457 8.37 17.19 4.47
N PRO A 458 9.02 17.61 3.35
CA PRO A 458 8.30 18.19 2.22
C PRO A 458 7.35 17.22 1.53
N GLN A 459 7.58 15.92 1.70
CA GLN A 459 6.71 14.88 1.15
C GLN A 459 5.55 14.52 2.12
N GLY A 460 5.54 15.09 3.33
CA GLY A 460 4.53 14.82 4.36
C GLY A 460 4.70 13.47 5.05
N PHE A 461 5.87 12.84 4.94
CA PHE A 461 6.18 11.56 5.59
C PHE A 461 6.85 11.75 6.94
N LYS A 462 6.97 10.65 7.68
CA LYS A 462 7.55 10.63 9.03
C LYS A 462 8.74 9.68 9.10
N ALA A 463 9.50 9.78 10.19
CA ALA A 463 10.72 9.02 10.38
C ALA A 463 10.83 8.31 11.73
N MET A 464 11.64 7.26 11.76
CA MET A 464 12.00 6.50 12.95
C MET A 464 13.50 6.57 13.18
N ILE A 465 13.92 6.80 14.43
CA ILE A 465 15.33 6.82 14.84
C ILE A 465 15.58 5.59 15.70
N VAL A 466 16.50 4.73 15.25
CA VAL A 466 16.87 3.48 15.93
C VAL A 466 18.23 3.66 16.59
N THR A 467 18.23 3.75 17.91
CA THR A 467 19.44 4.04 18.71
C THR A 467 20.02 2.76 19.35
N PRO A 468 21.30 2.76 19.76
CA PRO A 468 21.96 1.58 20.31
C PRO A 468 21.27 0.99 21.56
N ASP A 469 20.92 1.87 22.51
CA ASP A 469 20.36 1.51 23.81
C ASP A 469 19.29 2.51 24.30
N ARG A 470 18.64 2.18 25.41
CA ARG A 470 17.53 2.97 25.99
C ARG A 470 17.97 4.36 26.46
N PHE A 471 19.22 4.51 26.89
CA PHE A 471 19.76 5.78 27.35
C PHE A 471 20.14 6.67 26.15
N ALA A 472 20.65 6.07 25.07
CA ALA A 472 20.87 6.79 23.82
C ALA A 472 19.56 7.39 23.29
N CYS A 473 18.41 6.71 23.42
CA CYS A 473 17.11 7.32 23.06
C CYS A 473 16.87 8.66 23.75
N THR A 474 17.21 8.77 25.03
CA THR A 474 16.97 10.01 25.80
C THR A 474 17.92 11.11 25.39
N LEU A 475 19.19 10.78 25.12
CA LEU A 475 20.18 11.73 24.60
C LEU A 475 19.78 12.25 23.21
N TYR A 476 19.34 11.35 22.31
CA TYR A 476 18.82 11.75 21.00
C TYR A 476 17.60 12.66 21.13
N LYS A 477 16.69 12.37 22.07
CA LYS A 477 15.52 13.23 22.34
C LYS A 477 15.93 14.63 22.80
N GLU A 478 16.85 14.71 23.76
CA GLU A 478 17.31 15.98 24.34
C GLU A 478 18.06 16.84 23.31
N GLU A 479 18.86 16.23 22.44
CA GLU A 479 19.51 16.96 21.33
C GLU A 479 18.50 17.36 20.24
N LEU A 480 17.51 16.51 19.94
CA LEU A 480 16.49 16.83 18.94
C LEU A 480 15.58 17.99 19.40
N ASP A 481 15.27 18.06 20.70
CA ASP A 481 14.47 19.14 21.31
C ASP A 481 15.16 20.51 21.27
N GLN A 482 16.48 20.55 21.07
CA GLN A 482 17.20 21.80 20.84
C GLN A 482 17.05 22.32 19.40
N LEU A 483 16.78 21.44 18.44
CA LEU A 483 16.73 21.76 17.02
C LEU A 483 15.29 21.80 16.45
N MET A 484 14.36 21.15 17.14
CA MET A 484 12.97 20.94 16.74
C MET A 484 12.03 21.17 17.92
N PRO A 485 10.75 21.49 17.68
CA PRO A 485 9.74 21.54 18.75
C PRO A 485 9.68 20.24 19.56
N ALA A 486 9.51 20.34 20.89
CA ALA A 486 9.60 19.17 21.78
C ALA A 486 8.52 18.08 21.52
N ASN A 487 7.39 18.47 20.94
CA ASN A 487 6.29 17.61 20.47
C ASN A 487 6.57 16.94 19.11
N ALA A 488 7.62 17.35 18.39
CA ALA A 488 7.98 16.75 17.10
C ALA A 488 8.52 15.33 17.23
N SER A 489 8.85 14.86 18.44
CA SER A 489 9.39 13.52 18.65
C SER A 489 8.87 12.86 19.93
N ALA A 490 8.82 11.52 19.93
CA ALA A 490 8.44 10.72 21.09
C ALA A 490 9.39 9.54 21.28
N VAL A 491 9.77 9.27 22.53
CA VAL A 491 10.60 8.11 22.89
C VAL A 491 9.68 6.94 23.25
N VAL A 492 9.88 5.79 22.62
CA VAL A 492 9.12 4.57 22.91
C VAL A 492 10.08 3.45 23.32
N ILE A 493 10.23 3.26 24.64
CA ILE A 493 11.12 2.26 25.24
C ILE A 493 10.40 1.46 26.32
N SER A 494 10.94 0.28 26.66
CA SER A 494 10.52 -0.45 27.87
C SER A 494 11.31 0.05 29.07
N THR A 495 10.66 0.21 30.21
CA THR A 495 11.32 0.40 31.51
C THR A 495 11.50 -0.94 32.22
N SER A 496 12.47 -1.00 33.14
CA SER A 496 12.83 -2.19 33.92
C SER A 496 12.67 -1.92 35.42
N ALA A 497 12.60 -2.96 36.24
CA ALA A 497 12.56 -2.81 37.70
C ALA A 497 13.78 -2.03 38.23
N ASN A 498 14.93 -2.16 37.58
CA ASN A 498 16.21 -1.60 37.99
C ASN A 498 16.43 -0.14 37.56
N ASP A 499 15.53 0.45 36.76
CA ASP A 499 15.68 1.86 36.37
C ASP A 499 15.38 2.79 37.55
N GLY A 500 16.01 3.96 37.60
CA GLY A 500 15.73 4.98 38.61
C GLY A 500 14.29 5.52 38.51
N PHE A 501 13.73 5.98 39.63
CA PHE A 501 12.36 6.50 39.69
C PHE A 501 12.11 7.62 38.67
N GLU A 502 13.00 8.60 38.59
CA GLU A 502 12.89 9.73 37.66
C GLU A 502 12.91 9.28 36.19
N PHE A 503 13.75 8.31 35.85
CA PHE A 503 13.81 7.76 34.50
C PHE A 503 12.49 7.09 34.10
N LYS A 504 11.88 6.32 35.03
CA LYS A 504 10.57 5.68 34.78
C LYS A 504 9.46 6.71 34.69
N GLN A 505 9.47 7.74 35.53
CA GLN A 505 8.45 8.78 35.52
C GLN A 505 8.49 9.57 34.21
N LYS A 506 9.68 9.83 33.67
CA LYS A 506 9.85 10.62 32.45
C LYS A 506 9.67 9.81 31.16
N TRP A 507 10.15 8.56 31.12
CA TRP A 507 10.23 7.76 29.89
C TRP A 507 9.44 6.45 29.91
N GLY A 508 8.81 6.13 31.04
CA GLY A 508 7.93 4.98 31.16
C GLY A 508 6.65 5.20 30.37
N VAL A 509 6.45 4.38 29.35
CA VAL A 509 5.24 4.39 28.52
C VAL A 509 4.52 3.06 28.70
N ASP A 510 3.31 3.12 29.25
CA ASP A 510 2.41 1.97 29.32
C ASP A 510 1.78 1.67 27.95
N LYS A 511 0.97 0.61 27.86
CA LYS A 511 0.38 0.19 26.58
C LYS A 511 -0.57 1.24 26.01
N GLU A 512 -1.39 1.87 26.84
CA GLU A 512 -2.37 2.86 26.39
C GLU A 512 -1.69 4.14 25.88
N ALA A 513 -0.66 4.62 26.57
CA ALA A 513 0.13 5.75 26.13
C ALA A 513 0.92 5.44 24.85
N GLN A 514 1.45 4.22 24.72
CA GLN A 514 2.11 3.78 23.49
C GLN A 514 1.13 3.79 22.31
N ASP A 515 -0.07 3.26 22.48
CA ASP A 515 -1.10 3.20 21.43
C ASP A 515 -1.50 4.62 20.98
N LYS A 516 -1.62 5.58 21.92
CA LYS A 516 -1.85 7.00 21.60
C LYS A 516 -0.71 7.62 20.80
N ILE A 517 0.54 7.35 21.16
CA ILE A 517 1.72 7.83 20.40
C ILE A 517 1.69 7.25 18.99
N VAL A 518 1.38 5.97 18.83
CA VAL A 518 1.29 5.30 17.53
C VAL A 518 0.14 5.88 16.69
N GLU A 519 -1.02 6.14 17.29
CA GLU A 519 -2.15 6.77 16.62
C GLU A 519 -1.80 8.19 16.13
N GLN A 520 -1.19 9.01 17.00
CA GLN A 520 -0.70 10.34 16.65
C GLN A 520 0.39 10.29 15.57
N PHE A 521 1.28 9.30 15.61
CA PHE A 521 2.30 9.13 14.60
C PHE A 521 1.68 8.73 13.25
N ASN A 522 0.64 7.90 13.23
CA ASN A 522 -0.03 7.51 12.00
C ASN A 522 -0.91 8.62 11.39
N ASP A 523 -1.26 9.64 12.15
CA ASP A 523 -1.94 10.83 11.63
C ASP A 523 -0.95 11.75 10.88
N ALA A 524 -1.16 11.91 9.57
CA ALA A 524 -0.34 12.79 8.73
C ALA A 524 -0.40 14.26 9.16
N GLY A 525 -1.52 14.71 9.75
CA GLY A 525 -1.68 16.09 10.23
C GLY A 525 -0.99 16.37 11.57
N SER A 526 -0.51 15.34 12.26
CA SER A 526 0.10 15.47 13.58
C SER A 526 1.47 16.16 13.53
N GLU A 527 1.76 16.92 14.58
CA GLU A 527 3.06 17.55 14.83
C GLU A 527 4.15 16.52 15.13
N LEU A 528 3.78 15.32 15.59
CA LEU A 528 4.72 14.24 15.88
C LEU A 528 5.35 13.72 14.58
N LYS A 529 6.64 14.00 14.37
CA LYS A 529 7.42 13.67 13.16
C LYS A 529 8.34 12.47 13.34
N PHE A 530 8.87 12.26 14.56
CA PHE A 530 9.84 11.22 14.87
C PHE A 530 9.37 10.30 15.99
N ILE A 531 9.65 9.00 15.83
CA ILE A 531 9.65 8.05 16.94
C ILE A 531 11.09 7.58 17.19
N ILE A 532 11.53 7.63 18.44
CA ILE A 532 12.87 7.23 18.88
C ILE A 532 12.76 5.91 19.64
N VAL A 533 13.43 4.87 19.13
CA VAL A 533 13.32 3.49 19.65
C VAL A 533 14.68 2.81 19.72
N THR A 534 14.76 1.79 20.57
CA THR A 534 15.91 0.88 20.62
C THR A 534 15.59 -0.51 20.03
N ALA A 535 14.40 -1.02 20.33
CA ALA A 535 13.97 -2.38 20.01
C ALA A 535 12.44 -2.53 19.94
N LYS A 536 11.71 -1.74 20.74
CA LYS A 536 10.26 -1.57 20.58
C LYS A 536 9.96 -1.05 19.18
N LEU A 537 8.80 -1.44 18.65
CA LEU A 537 8.29 -1.03 17.33
C LEU A 537 9.14 -1.45 16.11
N LEU A 538 10.26 -2.16 16.29
CA LEU A 538 10.98 -2.77 15.16
C LEU A 538 10.23 -4.00 14.61
N THR A 539 9.40 -4.62 15.44
CA THR A 539 8.47 -5.70 15.07
C THR A 539 7.06 -5.35 15.51
N GLY A 540 6.05 -5.85 14.79
CA GLY A 540 4.63 -5.63 15.11
C GLY A 540 4.08 -4.21 14.90
N PHE A 541 4.92 -3.21 14.67
CA PHE A 541 4.50 -1.85 14.36
C PHE A 541 4.12 -1.70 12.88
N ASP A 542 2.90 -1.25 12.61
CA ASP A 542 2.43 -0.97 11.25
C ASP A 542 2.11 0.51 11.11
N SER A 543 2.95 1.21 10.34
CA SER A 543 2.82 2.64 10.10
C SER A 543 3.11 2.95 8.63
N PRO A 544 2.08 2.97 7.78
CA PRO A 544 2.21 3.29 6.36
C PRO A 544 2.93 4.61 6.06
N VAL A 545 2.72 5.63 6.91
CA VAL A 545 3.31 6.98 6.78
C VAL A 545 4.82 7.04 7.08
N LEU A 546 5.38 6.01 7.74
CA LEU A 546 6.82 5.91 7.99
C LEU A 546 7.59 5.68 6.68
N GLN A 547 8.34 6.67 6.21
CA GLN A 547 9.18 6.54 5.02
C GLN A 547 10.64 6.28 5.36
N THR A 548 11.18 6.92 6.40
CA THR A 548 12.63 6.96 6.65
C THR A 548 12.99 6.33 7.98
N MET A 549 13.97 5.43 7.99
CA MET A 549 14.59 4.88 9.18
C MET A 549 16.04 5.34 9.28
N TYR A 550 16.36 6.08 10.33
CA TYR A 550 17.71 6.46 10.70
C TYR A 550 18.28 5.40 11.63
N LEU A 551 19.31 4.68 11.18
CA LEU A 551 19.89 3.54 11.86
C LEU A 551 21.24 3.92 12.48
N ASP A 552 21.27 3.98 13.81
CA ASP A 552 22.48 4.14 14.60
C ASP A 552 22.68 2.92 15.52
N LYS A 553 22.48 1.72 14.98
CA LYS A 553 22.55 0.48 15.76
C LYS A 553 23.04 -0.67 14.90
N SER A 554 23.95 -1.47 15.46
CA SER A 554 24.28 -2.78 14.89
C SER A 554 23.06 -3.70 14.98
N LEU A 555 22.37 -3.89 13.87
CA LEU A 555 21.35 -4.92 13.69
C LEU A 555 21.92 -6.00 12.79
N LYS A 556 21.58 -7.26 13.05
CA LYS A 556 22.08 -8.41 12.29
C LYS A 556 20.95 -9.32 11.84
N ASP A 557 21.17 -10.02 10.74
CA ASP A 557 20.33 -11.10 10.24
C ASP A 557 18.83 -10.71 10.17
N HIS A 558 17.96 -11.53 10.75
CA HIS A 558 16.51 -11.35 10.71
C HIS A 558 16.03 -10.05 11.37
N THR A 559 16.69 -9.58 12.44
CA THR A 559 16.28 -8.36 13.14
C THR A 559 16.45 -7.11 12.28
N LEU A 560 17.49 -7.09 11.45
CA LEU A 560 17.72 -6.02 10.48
C LEU A 560 16.63 -5.99 9.42
N LEU A 561 16.32 -7.15 8.79
CA LEU A 561 15.28 -7.22 7.77
C LEU A 561 13.92 -6.80 8.31
N GLN A 562 13.55 -7.27 9.51
CA GLN A 562 12.28 -6.92 10.14
C GLN A 562 12.12 -5.42 10.40
N ALA A 563 13.22 -4.76 10.80
CA ALA A 563 13.27 -3.32 11.05
C ALA A 563 13.15 -2.51 9.74
N ILE A 564 14.00 -2.77 8.74
CA ILE A 564 14.01 -1.98 7.50
C ILE A 564 12.69 -2.11 6.73
N CYS A 565 12.04 -3.27 6.78
CA CYS A 565 10.73 -3.52 6.16
C CYS A 565 9.55 -2.79 6.83
N ARG A 566 9.80 -1.91 7.80
CA ARG A 566 8.78 -1.01 8.34
C ARG A 566 8.59 0.21 7.43
N THR A 567 9.61 0.57 6.66
CA THR A 567 9.59 1.76 5.79
C THR A 567 8.93 1.52 4.44
N ASN A 568 8.75 0.27 4.01
CA ASN A 568 8.30 -0.07 2.65
C ASN A 568 6.81 -0.43 2.52
N ARG A 569 5.98 -0.03 3.47
CA ARG A 569 4.52 -0.16 3.36
C ARG A 569 3.94 0.85 2.36
N LEU A 570 2.91 0.41 1.63
CA LEU A 570 2.15 1.26 0.70
C LEU A 570 1.47 2.40 1.45
N TYR A 571 1.57 3.61 0.90
CA TYR A 571 0.89 4.80 1.42
C TYR A 571 0.73 5.80 0.26
N PRO A 572 -0.32 6.65 0.25
CA PRO A 572 -0.51 7.62 -0.83
C PRO A 572 0.73 8.46 -1.10
N LYS A 573 1.08 8.64 -2.38
CA LYS A 573 2.26 9.38 -2.88
C LYS A 573 3.64 8.80 -2.50
N LYS A 574 3.69 7.74 -1.70
CA LYS A 574 4.95 7.11 -1.27
C LYS A 574 5.40 6.07 -2.31
N THR A 575 6.64 6.21 -2.77
CA THR A 575 7.19 5.38 -3.85
C THR A 575 8.27 4.40 -3.38
N PHE A 576 8.91 4.64 -2.24
CA PHE A 576 9.95 3.79 -1.64
C PHE A 576 10.01 3.96 -0.12
N GLY A 577 10.74 3.07 0.56
CA GLY A 577 11.23 3.27 1.93
C GLY A 577 12.72 3.63 1.93
N ARG A 578 13.16 4.49 2.85
CA ARG A 578 14.54 4.98 2.95
C ARG A 578 15.21 4.51 4.24
N ILE A 579 16.42 3.98 4.11
CA ILE A 579 17.28 3.60 5.23
C ILE A 579 18.53 4.47 5.21
N VAL A 580 18.70 5.31 6.22
CA VAL A 580 19.89 6.15 6.41
C VAL A 580 20.77 5.49 7.46
N ASP A 581 21.98 5.10 7.10
CA ASP A 581 22.84 4.24 7.90
C ASP A 581 24.06 5.01 8.44
N TYR A 582 24.07 5.27 9.75
CA TYR A 582 25.19 5.92 10.47
C TYR A 582 26.18 4.94 11.08
N PHE A 583 25.90 3.64 11.01
CA PHE A 583 26.71 2.60 11.64
C PHE A 583 27.52 1.78 10.63
N GLY A 584 27.01 1.60 9.40
CA GLY A 584 27.64 0.78 8.36
C GLY A 584 27.13 -0.66 8.31
N VAL A 585 25.83 -0.85 8.51
CA VAL A 585 25.11 -2.14 8.49
C VAL A 585 24.74 -2.58 7.06
N PHE A 586 24.96 -1.75 6.03
CA PHE A 586 24.64 -2.11 4.64
C PHE A 586 25.27 -3.45 4.20
N ASP A 587 26.56 -3.66 4.52
CA ASP A 587 27.27 -4.90 4.18
C ASP A 587 26.69 -6.13 4.89
N ASP A 588 26.17 -5.94 6.10
CA ASP A 588 25.48 -6.99 6.86
C ASP A 588 24.06 -7.25 6.31
N THR A 589 23.42 -6.25 5.69
CA THR A 589 22.10 -6.38 5.04
C THR A 589 22.19 -7.26 3.78
N ALA A 590 23.21 -7.01 2.95
CA ALA A 590 23.48 -7.83 1.77
C ALA A 590 23.76 -9.30 2.16
N LYS A 591 24.49 -9.51 3.27
CA LYS A 591 24.78 -10.84 3.81
C LYS A 591 23.60 -11.51 4.52
N ALA A 592 22.65 -10.78 5.11
CA ALA A 592 21.50 -11.38 5.79
C ALA A 592 20.48 -12.00 4.82
N LEU A 593 20.51 -11.59 3.55
CA LEU A 593 19.52 -11.93 2.53
C LEU A 593 20.03 -12.99 1.52
N VAL A 594 20.98 -13.83 1.94
CA VAL A 594 21.85 -14.82 1.23
C VAL A 594 21.26 -15.58 0.03
N PHE A 595 19.95 -15.61 -0.20
CA PHE A 595 19.37 -16.53 -1.18
C PHE A 595 19.53 -16.08 -2.64
N ASP A 596 19.82 -14.80 -2.93
CA ASP A 596 20.26 -14.38 -4.28
C ASP A 596 20.86 -12.95 -4.31
N GLU A 597 22.18 -12.83 -4.10
CA GLU A 597 22.91 -11.55 -4.03
C GLU A 597 22.77 -10.70 -5.31
N ALA A 598 22.66 -11.37 -6.47
CA ALA A 598 22.54 -10.71 -7.79
C ALA A 598 21.15 -10.09 -8.03
N VAL A 599 20.09 -10.72 -7.52
CA VAL A 599 18.73 -10.19 -7.62
C VAL A 599 18.48 -9.10 -6.57
N LEU A 600 19.21 -9.14 -5.45
CA LEU A 600 19.04 -8.18 -4.37
C LEU A 600 19.50 -6.75 -4.73
N ARG A 601 20.62 -6.62 -5.45
CA ARG A 601 21.10 -5.32 -5.96
C ARG A 601 20.10 -4.64 -6.90
N LYS A 602 19.19 -5.40 -7.52
CA LYS A 602 18.11 -4.84 -8.36
C LYS A 602 16.95 -4.26 -7.55
N VAL A 603 16.75 -4.73 -6.30
CA VAL A 603 15.60 -4.36 -5.46
C VAL A 603 15.97 -3.35 -4.38
N ILE A 604 17.21 -3.42 -3.90
CA ILE A 604 17.83 -2.45 -3.00
C ILE A 604 18.78 -1.61 -3.83
N THR A 605 18.34 -0.40 -4.20
CA THR A 605 19.14 0.48 -5.05
C THR A 605 19.96 1.42 -4.19
N ASN A 606 21.26 1.52 -4.48
CA ASN A 606 22.09 2.59 -3.95
C ASN A 606 21.63 3.90 -4.62
N LEU A 607 21.35 4.93 -3.83
CA LEU A 607 20.98 6.25 -4.36
C LEU A 607 22.00 6.78 -5.38
N GLN A 608 23.28 6.41 -5.25
CA GLN A 608 24.30 6.79 -6.23
C GLN A 608 24.04 6.18 -7.63
N GLU A 609 23.63 4.92 -7.72
CA GLU A 609 23.27 4.29 -9.00
C GLU A 609 22.01 4.95 -9.60
N VAL A 610 21.08 5.38 -8.75
CA VAL A 610 19.89 6.15 -9.16
C VAL A 610 20.32 7.50 -9.75
N ARG A 611 21.28 8.19 -9.13
CA ARG A 611 21.84 9.45 -9.67
C ARG A 611 22.45 9.25 -11.05
N ASP A 612 23.18 8.17 -11.26
CA ASP A 612 23.86 7.88 -12.53
C ASP A 612 22.88 7.58 -13.69
N MET A 613 21.65 7.14 -13.39
CA MET A 613 20.60 6.90 -14.39
C MET A 613 19.86 8.18 -14.83
N LEU A 614 19.88 9.25 -14.03
CA LEU A 614 19.13 10.49 -14.28
C LEU A 614 19.39 11.09 -15.68
N PRO A 615 20.65 11.26 -16.14
CA PRO A 615 20.91 11.89 -17.43
C PRO A 615 20.33 11.09 -18.60
N SER A 616 20.47 9.76 -18.55
CA SER A 616 19.98 8.85 -19.60
C SER A 616 18.45 8.86 -19.71
N LEU A 617 17.73 8.83 -18.58
CA LEU A 617 16.27 8.91 -18.59
C LEU A 617 15.76 10.29 -19.01
N MET A 618 16.47 11.36 -18.63
CA MET A 618 16.14 12.72 -19.08
C MET A 618 16.27 12.85 -20.59
N GLU A 619 17.38 12.37 -21.16
CA GLU A 619 17.61 12.38 -22.62
C GLU A 619 16.53 11.57 -23.36
N LYS A 620 16.15 10.42 -22.83
CA LYS A 620 15.09 9.59 -23.40
C LYS A 620 13.73 10.29 -23.43
N ALA A 621 13.35 10.94 -22.32
CA ALA A 621 12.08 11.69 -22.24
C ALA A 621 12.09 12.93 -23.16
N LEU A 622 13.21 13.64 -23.25
CA LEU A 622 13.39 14.77 -24.17
C LEU A 622 13.41 14.35 -25.65
N GLY A 623 13.85 13.12 -25.95
CA GLY A 623 13.93 12.57 -27.30
C GLY A 623 12.61 12.56 -28.07
N HIS A 624 11.47 12.56 -27.37
CA HIS A 624 10.13 12.67 -27.98
C HIS A 624 9.86 14.05 -28.62
N PHE A 625 10.65 15.07 -28.31
CA PHE A 625 10.43 16.46 -28.71
C PHE A 625 11.59 17.01 -29.56
N THR A 626 12.19 16.16 -30.39
CA THR A 626 13.27 16.56 -31.30
C THR A 626 12.80 17.67 -32.25
N GLY A 627 13.49 18.82 -32.21
CA GLY A 627 13.14 20.00 -33.03
C GLY A 627 12.12 20.96 -32.40
N CYS A 628 11.59 20.67 -31.21
CA CYS A 628 10.74 21.59 -30.47
C CYS A 628 11.59 22.69 -29.78
N ASP A 629 11.22 23.95 -29.98
CA ASP A 629 11.83 25.06 -29.22
C ASP A 629 11.25 25.11 -27.80
N ARG A 630 12.05 24.65 -26.84
CA ARG A 630 11.68 24.59 -25.40
C ARG A 630 11.82 25.95 -24.69
N THR A 631 12.23 27.00 -25.40
CA THR A 631 12.35 28.36 -24.83
C THR A 631 11.05 29.16 -24.95
N VAL A 632 10.11 28.70 -25.80
CA VAL A 632 8.79 29.31 -25.94
C VAL A 632 7.92 28.88 -24.75
N GLU A 633 7.54 29.85 -23.92
CA GLU A 633 6.67 29.64 -22.76
C GLU A 633 5.18 29.81 -23.12
N GLY A 634 4.29 29.27 -22.28
CA GLY A 634 2.84 29.42 -22.45
C GLY A 634 2.20 28.47 -23.45
N PHE A 635 1.00 28.83 -23.93
CA PHE A 635 0.15 27.98 -24.75
C PHE A 635 0.81 27.60 -26.10
N GLU A 636 1.48 28.53 -26.76
CA GLU A 636 2.16 28.28 -28.05
C GLU A 636 3.29 27.25 -27.93
N GLY A 637 4.08 27.31 -26.85
CA GLY A 637 5.14 26.33 -26.57
C GLY A 637 4.57 24.93 -26.28
N LEU A 638 3.49 24.87 -25.50
CA LEU A 638 2.79 23.60 -25.23
C LEU A 638 2.13 23.02 -26.47
N GLN A 639 1.57 23.86 -27.35
CA GLN A 639 0.99 23.41 -28.62
C GLN A 639 2.06 22.81 -29.54
N THR A 640 3.21 23.46 -29.65
CA THR A 640 4.35 22.95 -30.43
C THR A 640 4.83 21.59 -29.88
N ALA A 641 4.90 21.46 -28.56
CA ALA A 641 5.22 20.19 -27.91
C ALA A 641 4.16 19.11 -28.19
N GLN A 642 2.88 19.46 -28.16
CA GLN A 642 1.76 18.57 -28.50
C GLN A 642 1.80 18.10 -29.95
N ASP A 643 2.22 18.96 -30.87
CA ASP A 643 2.37 18.61 -32.28
C ASP A 643 3.49 17.57 -32.49
N CYS A 644 4.55 17.59 -31.68
CA CYS A 644 5.59 16.55 -31.69
C CYS A 644 5.07 15.17 -31.24
N ILE A 645 4.04 15.14 -30.39
CA ILE A 645 3.40 13.92 -29.89
C ILE A 645 1.91 13.87 -30.28
N ASN A 646 1.61 14.15 -31.54
CA ASN A 646 0.22 14.32 -32.00
C ASN A 646 -0.60 13.02 -32.11
N THR A 647 0.04 11.85 -32.03
CA THR A 647 -0.64 10.55 -32.04
C THR A 647 -0.79 9.96 -30.64
N ASP A 648 -1.81 9.13 -30.43
CA ASP A 648 -1.98 8.37 -29.19
C ASP A 648 -0.75 7.50 -28.86
N GLU A 649 -0.12 6.89 -29.88
CA GLU A 649 1.10 6.09 -29.72
C GLU A 649 2.28 6.93 -29.21
N SER A 650 2.50 8.12 -29.79
CA SER A 650 3.55 9.03 -29.35
C SER A 650 3.29 9.60 -27.96
N LYS A 651 2.03 9.89 -27.60
CA LYS A 651 1.66 10.35 -26.25
C LYS A 651 1.91 9.28 -25.22
N ASP A 652 1.52 8.04 -25.52
CA ASP A 652 1.69 6.89 -24.64
C ASP A 652 3.18 6.53 -24.46
N ALA A 653 3.99 6.62 -25.52
CA ALA A 653 5.43 6.40 -25.47
C ALA A 653 6.13 7.44 -24.60
N PHE A 654 5.84 8.74 -24.83
CA PHE A 654 6.34 9.83 -23.99
C PHE A 654 5.93 9.64 -22.53
N ALA A 655 4.66 9.32 -22.29
CA ALA A 655 4.14 9.17 -20.95
C ALA A 655 4.82 8.02 -20.19
N GLY A 656 5.12 6.89 -20.85
CA GLY A 656 5.84 5.77 -20.23
C GLY A 656 7.25 6.15 -19.78
N ASP A 657 7.97 6.89 -20.62
CA ASP A 657 9.32 7.37 -20.29
C ASP A 657 9.28 8.42 -19.19
N TYR A 658 8.34 9.36 -19.26
CA TYR A 658 8.16 10.40 -18.25
C TYR A 658 7.79 9.82 -16.88
N VAL A 659 6.90 8.81 -16.80
CA VAL A 659 6.55 8.14 -15.53
C VAL A 659 7.75 7.44 -14.88
N THR A 660 8.68 6.95 -15.70
CA THR A 660 9.92 6.33 -15.19
C THR A 660 10.86 7.41 -14.65
N LEU A 661 11.03 8.50 -15.39
CA LEU A 661 11.79 9.67 -14.97
C LEU A 661 11.20 10.32 -13.71
N SER A 662 9.88 10.41 -13.59
CA SER A 662 9.22 11.05 -12.44
C SER A 662 9.43 10.27 -11.16
N LYS A 663 9.37 8.93 -11.19
CA LYS A 663 9.71 8.09 -10.04
C LYS A 663 11.13 8.30 -9.57
N LEU A 664 12.07 8.41 -10.52
CA LEU A 664 13.47 8.67 -10.23
C LEU A 664 13.66 10.06 -9.62
N TRP A 665 12.98 11.07 -10.18
CA TRP A 665 12.97 12.43 -9.66
C TRP A 665 12.47 12.49 -8.22
N GLU A 666 11.36 11.82 -7.91
CA GLU A 666 10.81 11.72 -6.54
C GLU A 666 11.77 11.01 -5.58
N ALA A 667 12.53 10.02 -6.07
CA ALA A 667 13.52 9.30 -5.26
C ALA A 667 14.71 10.18 -4.89
N LEU A 668 15.16 11.03 -5.81
CA LEU A 668 16.28 11.94 -5.61
C LEU A 668 15.87 13.24 -4.91
N SER A 669 14.64 13.74 -5.09
CA SER A 669 14.27 15.06 -4.59
C SER A 669 14.40 15.19 -3.07
N PRO A 670 14.96 16.31 -2.55
CA PRO A 670 15.45 17.52 -3.23
C PRO A 670 16.97 17.57 -3.51
N ASP A 671 17.60 16.44 -3.83
CA ASP A 671 19.05 16.36 -4.04
C ASP A 671 19.56 17.40 -5.08
N PRO A 672 20.64 18.16 -4.79
CA PRO A 672 21.22 19.15 -5.70
C PRO A 672 21.60 18.61 -7.09
N VAL A 673 21.81 17.30 -7.25
CA VAL A 673 22.02 16.64 -8.55
C VAL A 673 20.90 16.91 -9.55
N LEU A 674 19.70 17.24 -9.07
CA LEU A 674 18.53 17.57 -9.88
C LEU A 674 18.59 18.98 -10.47
N ASN A 675 19.34 19.91 -9.86
CA ASN A 675 19.36 21.33 -10.23
C ASN A 675 19.67 21.57 -11.72
N PRO A 676 20.68 20.90 -12.34
CA PRO A 676 20.97 21.07 -13.77
C PRO A 676 19.79 20.66 -14.68
N PHE A 677 18.98 19.71 -14.24
CA PHE A 677 17.89 19.12 -15.01
C PHE A 677 16.51 19.73 -14.67
N TYR A 678 16.44 20.63 -13.69
CA TYR A 678 15.19 21.19 -13.16
C TYR A 678 14.35 21.86 -14.24
N LYS A 679 14.98 22.67 -15.10
CA LYS A 679 14.27 23.38 -16.18
C LYS A 679 13.63 22.42 -17.18
N ASP A 680 14.36 21.39 -17.59
CA ASP A 680 13.89 20.38 -18.55
C ASP A 680 12.81 19.48 -17.93
N TYR A 681 13.01 19.04 -16.69
CA TYR A 681 12.00 18.25 -15.98
C TYR A 681 10.70 19.03 -15.77
N LYS A 682 10.79 20.32 -15.42
CA LYS A 682 9.63 21.21 -15.30
C LYS A 682 8.87 21.29 -16.61
N TRP A 683 9.57 21.53 -17.71
CA TRP A 683 8.96 21.60 -19.04
C TRP A 683 8.28 20.27 -19.42
N LEU A 684 8.96 19.13 -19.25
CA LEU A 684 8.36 17.81 -19.49
C LEU A 684 7.11 17.57 -18.63
N SER A 685 7.11 18.04 -17.38
CA SER A 685 5.97 17.92 -16.46
C SER A 685 4.76 18.73 -16.91
N GLN A 686 4.99 19.92 -17.47
CA GLN A 686 3.93 20.76 -18.05
C GLN A 686 3.36 20.12 -19.33
N VAL A 687 4.23 19.63 -20.22
CA VAL A 687 3.80 18.93 -21.43
C VAL A 687 2.97 17.70 -21.07
N TYR A 688 3.45 16.88 -20.14
CA TYR A 688 2.74 15.71 -19.60
C TYR A 688 1.34 16.05 -19.07
N THR A 689 1.22 17.16 -18.35
CA THR A 689 -0.08 17.62 -17.84
C THR A 689 -0.98 18.12 -18.96
N SER A 690 -0.44 18.80 -19.97
CA SER A 690 -1.20 19.36 -21.09
C SER A 690 -1.80 18.29 -22.01
N VAL A 691 -1.13 17.16 -22.16
CA VAL A 691 -1.60 16.03 -22.99
C VAL A 691 -2.48 15.05 -22.23
N ARG A 692 -2.71 15.33 -20.94
CA ARG A 692 -3.61 14.53 -20.11
C ARG A 692 -5.03 14.64 -20.68
N PRO A 693 -5.73 13.52 -20.90
CA PRO A 693 -7.10 13.55 -21.42
C PRO A 693 -8.03 14.40 -20.53
N VAL A 694 -8.70 15.39 -21.13
CA VAL A 694 -9.57 16.35 -20.42
C VAL A 694 -10.97 15.78 -20.12
N GLY A 695 -11.23 14.51 -20.48
CA GLY A 695 -12.49 13.83 -20.14
C GLY A 695 -12.38 12.31 -20.17
N GLY A 696 -12.96 11.65 -19.16
CA GLY A 696 -13.53 10.31 -19.23
C GLY A 696 -12.59 9.10 -19.32
N ASP A 697 -12.49 8.37 -18.19
CA ASP A 697 -12.39 6.90 -18.07
C ASP A 697 -11.23 6.08 -18.62
N HIS A 698 -10.24 6.64 -19.32
CA HIS A 698 -9.14 5.83 -19.87
C HIS A 698 -7.77 6.47 -19.67
N GLY A 699 -6.80 5.69 -19.21
CA GLY A 699 -5.41 6.15 -19.14
C GLY A 699 -4.79 6.22 -17.73
N ARG A 700 -5.54 5.87 -16.68
CA ARG A 700 -5.27 6.34 -15.31
C ARG A 700 -3.92 5.90 -14.77
N LEU A 701 -3.41 4.72 -15.12
CA LEU A 701 -2.16 4.22 -14.54
C LEU A 701 -0.93 4.97 -15.06
N LEU A 702 -0.89 5.32 -16.35
CA LEU A 702 0.10 6.26 -16.85
C LEU A 702 -0.14 7.64 -16.23
N TRP A 703 -1.31 8.22 -16.44
CA TRP A 703 -1.58 9.63 -16.14
C TRP A 703 -1.81 10.00 -14.66
N MET A 704 -1.86 9.05 -13.73
CA MET A 704 -1.92 9.29 -12.26
C MET A 704 -0.54 9.29 -11.57
N ALA A 705 0.56 8.98 -12.27
CA ALA A 705 1.86 8.77 -11.63
C ALA A 705 2.69 10.06 -11.45
N LEU A 706 2.07 11.13 -10.94
CA LEU A 706 2.81 12.30 -10.45
C LEU A 706 2.99 12.15 -8.94
N GLY A 707 4.24 12.09 -8.50
CA GLY A 707 4.54 12.10 -7.07
C GLY A 707 4.29 13.48 -6.45
N ALA A 708 4.52 13.58 -5.14
CA ALA A 708 4.19 14.80 -4.40
C ALA A 708 4.99 16.01 -4.91
N GLN A 709 6.28 15.82 -5.19
CA GLN A 709 7.18 16.89 -5.62
C GLN A 709 6.88 17.35 -7.03
N THR A 710 6.59 16.41 -7.92
CA THR A 710 6.20 16.71 -9.30
C THR A 710 4.87 17.44 -9.33
N THR A 711 3.91 17.01 -8.51
CA THR A 711 2.61 17.68 -8.36
C THR A 711 2.77 19.10 -7.82
N GLN A 712 3.60 19.29 -6.79
CA GLN A 712 3.90 20.60 -6.23
C GLN A 712 4.62 21.50 -7.24
N LEU A 713 5.64 20.99 -7.95
CA LEU A 713 6.34 21.71 -9.00
C LEU A 713 5.38 22.18 -10.09
N ILE A 714 4.41 21.36 -10.44
CA ILE A 714 3.33 21.74 -11.35
C ILE A 714 2.47 22.85 -10.71
N HIS A 715 1.95 22.68 -9.49
CA HIS A 715 1.09 23.67 -8.85
C HIS A 715 1.77 25.03 -8.60
N ASP A 716 3.01 25.04 -8.13
CA ASP A 716 3.79 26.25 -7.84
C ASP A 716 4.10 27.05 -9.12
N ASN A 717 3.92 26.44 -10.30
CA ASN A 717 4.29 27.03 -11.58
C ASN A 717 3.15 27.02 -12.63
N ILE A 718 2.00 26.40 -12.33
CA ILE A 718 0.73 26.71 -12.99
C ILE A 718 0.21 27.94 -12.26
N HIS A 719 0.72 29.10 -12.66
CA HIS A 719 -0.13 30.28 -12.65
C HIS A 719 -1.21 29.99 -13.69
N VAL A 720 -2.34 29.46 -13.23
CA VAL A 720 -3.59 29.92 -13.84
C VAL A 720 -3.48 31.41 -13.62
N ASP A 721 -3.45 32.20 -14.70
CA ASP A 721 -3.88 33.58 -14.61
C ASP A 721 -5.30 33.50 -14.05
N GLY A 722 -5.38 33.44 -12.72
CA GLY A 722 -6.59 33.68 -11.99
C GLY A 722 -7.08 35.01 -12.53
N VAL A 723 -8.38 35.05 -12.80
CA VAL A 723 -9.13 36.26 -13.13
C VAL A 723 -8.41 37.44 -12.53
N SER A 724 -7.71 38.19 -13.38
CA SER A 724 -6.87 39.28 -12.96
C SER A 724 -7.82 40.28 -12.31
N ASP A 725 -7.77 40.39 -10.99
CA ASP A 725 -8.47 41.44 -10.24
C ASP A 725 -7.86 42.83 -10.52
N ASP A 726 -6.83 42.90 -11.38
CA ASP A 726 -6.19 44.10 -11.90
C ASP A 726 -6.67 44.50 -13.32
N MET A 727 -7.91 44.15 -13.71
CA MET A 727 -8.56 44.89 -14.80
C MET A 727 -9.25 46.11 -14.23
N GLU A 728 -8.57 47.25 -14.33
CA GLU A 728 -9.18 48.58 -14.24
C GLU A 728 -10.56 48.53 -14.91
N THR A 729 -11.57 48.98 -14.17
CA THR A 729 -12.94 49.18 -14.65
C THR A 729 -12.92 50.08 -15.88
N MET A 730 -12.76 49.49 -17.06
CA MET A 730 -12.90 50.16 -18.33
C MET A 730 -14.40 50.28 -18.61
N GLU A 731 -14.92 51.50 -18.55
CA GLU A 731 -16.30 51.78 -18.91
C GLU A 731 -16.46 51.61 -20.43
N LEU A 732 -17.34 50.71 -20.85
CA LEU A 732 -17.71 50.56 -22.25
C LEU A 732 -18.45 51.83 -22.69
N ASN A 733 -17.75 52.73 -23.38
CA ASN A 733 -18.26 54.00 -23.87
C ASN A 733 -18.22 54.06 -25.41
N ALA A 734 -18.86 55.07 -26.00
CA ALA A 734 -18.93 55.20 -27.46
C ALA A 734 -17.55 55.33 -28.13
N GLU A 735 -16.57 55.91 -27.43
CA GLU A 735 -15.20 56.08 -27.92
C GLU A 735 -14.45 54.74 -28.08
N LEU A 736 -14.62 53.81 -27.14
CA LEU A 736 -14.01 52.47 -27.20
C LEU A 736 -14.55 51.66 -28.39
N ILE A 737 -15.86 51.76 -28.66
CA ILE A 737 -16.51 51.03 -29.77
C ILE A 737 -16.00 51.54 -31.12
N ASP A 738 -15.81 52.85 -31.26
CA ASP A 738 -15.33 53.45 -32.51
C ASP A 738 -13.83 53.20 -32.74
N ASP A 739 -13.01 53.15 -31.68
CA ASP A 739 -11.57 52.83 -31.78
C ASP A 739 -11.34 51.37 -32.21
N LEU A 740 -12.19 50.45 -31.74
CA LEU A 740 -12.16 49.03 -32.14
C LEU A 740 -12.60 48.79 -33.59
N MET A 741 -13.58 49.54 -34.08
CA MET A 741 -13.97 49.49 -35.49
C MET A 741 -12.86 49.95 -36.44
N GLN A 742 -11.96 50.83 -35.97
CA GLN A 742 -10.83 51.32 -36.76
C GLN A 742 -9.60 50.39 -36.71
N LYS A 743 -9.25 49.84 -35.54
CA LYS A 743 -7.99 49.07 -35.35
C LYS A 743 -8.05 47.60 -35.78
N LYS A 744 -9.23 46.95 -35.77
CA LYS A 744 -9.44 45.55 -36.21
C LYS A 744 -8.45 44.53 -35.61
N ASP A 745 -8.07 44.68 -34.34
CA ASP A 745 -7.16 43.76 -33.63
C ASP A 745 -7.96 42.61 -32.97
N PRO A 746 -7.65 41.32 -33.26
CA PRO A 746 -8.30 40.17 -32.64
C PRO A 746 -8.17 40.11 -31.11
N LYS A 747 -7.06 40.58 -30.53
CA LYS A 747 -6.83 40.50 -29.07
C LYS A 747 -7.76 41.41 -28.27
N GLU A 748 -8.26 42.47 -28.88
CA GLU A 748 -9.24 43.37 -28.25
C GLU A 748 -10.68 42.87 -28.38
N ALA A 749 -10.96 41.96 -29.33
CA ALA A 749 -12.27 41.34 -29.48
C ALA A 749 -12.61 40.42 -28.28
N ASP A 750 -11.64 39.65 -27.81
CA ASP A 750 -11.80 38.78 -26.63
C ASP A 750 -12.07 39.58 -25.35
N LYS A 751 -11.45 40.76 -25.22
CA LYS A 751 -11.73 41.68 -24.12
C LYS A 751 -13.16 42.19 -24.17
N LEU A 752 -13.65 42.59 -25.35
CA LEU A 752 -15.03 43.06 -25.53
C LEU A 752 -16.06 41.96 -25.21
N ILE A 753 -15.80 40.72 -25.62
CA ILE A 753 -16.65 39.55 -25.32
C ILE A 753 -16.81 39.38 -23.81
N ASN A 754 -15.70 39.41 -23.07
CA ASN A 754 -15.72 39.26 -21.62
C ASN A 754 -16.55 40.36 -20.93
N ILE A 755 -16.45 41.60 -21.42
CA ILE A 755 -17.27 42.72 -20.91
C ILE A 755 -18.76 42.48 -21.21
N LEU A 756 -19.11 42.08 -22.43
CA LEU A 756 -20.49 41.83 -22.84
C LEU A 756 -21.12 40.66 -22.08
N VAL A 757 -20.41 39.54 -21.94
CA VAL A 757 -20.88 38.37 -21.17
C VAL A 757 -21.18 38.77 -19.72
N ARG A 758 -20.33 39.61 -19.10
CA ARG A 758 -20.55 40.08 -17.73
C ARG A 758 -21.79 40.98 -17.62
N ARG A 759 -21.97 41.94 -18.54
CA ARG A 759 -23.13 42.85 -18.53
C ARG A 759 -24.45 42.16 -18.84
N LEU A 760 -24.45 41.26 -19.81
CA LEU A 760 -25.64 40.50 -20.21
C LEU A 760 -26.08 39.51 -19.12
N ARG A 761 -25.14 38.89 -18.39
CA ARG A 761 -25.45 38.08 -17.20
C ARG A 761 -26.07 38.89 -16.07
N GLY A 762 -25.62 40.13 -15.87
CA GLY A 762 -26.15 41.06 -14.87
C GLY A 762 -27.64 41.38 -15.05
N HIS A 763 -28.16 41.27 -16.28
CA HIS A 763 -29.54 41.59 -16.65
C HIS A 763 -30.32 40.36 -17.19
N SER A 764 -29.90 39.15 -16.82
CA SER A 764 -30.41 37.86 -17.34
C SER A 764 -31.92 37.63 -17.19
N GLY A 765 -32.61 38.40 -16.33
CA GLY A 765 -34.07 38.37 -16.17
C GLY A 765 -34.86 39.15 -17.23
N ASN A 766 -34.22 40.01 -18.04
CA ASN A 766 -34.87 40.81 -19.06
C ASN A 766 -34.83 40.10 -20.45
N PRO A 767 -35.97 39.91 -21.13
CA PRO A 767 -36.03 39.24 -22.43
C PRO A 767 -35.12 39.83 -23.51
N VAL A 768 -34.92 41.15 -23.49
CA VAL A 768 -34.07 41.87 -24.46
C VAL A 768 -32.60 41.48 -24.27
N PHE A 769 -32.13 41.44 -23.03
CA PHE A 769 -30.76 41.07 -22.69
C PHE A 769 -30.49 39.59 -22.92
N LYS A 770 -31.50 38.74 -22.71
CA LYS A 770 -31.42 37.32 -23.06
C LYS A 770 -31.26 37.13 -24.57
N SER A 771 -32.03 37.85 -25.38
CA SER A 771 -31.88 37.82 -26.84
C SER A 771 -30.51 38.32 -27.32
N LEU A 772 -29.94 39.33 -26.67
CA LEU A 772 -28.60 39.83 -26.97
C LEU A 772 -27.51 38.83 -26.56
N SER A 773 -27.69 38.12 -25.44
CA SER A 773 -26.81 37.03 -25.00
C SER A 773 -26.83 35.86 -26.00
N ASP A 774 -28.01 35.48 -26.49
CA ASP A 774 -28.14 34.40 -27.47
C ASP A 774 -27.48 34.80 -28.81
N ARG A 775 -27.66 36.05 -29.26
CA ARG A 775 -26.96 36.60 -30.44
C ARG A 775 -25.44 36.61 -30.27
N LEU A 776 -24.93 36.94 -29.08
CA LEU A 776 -23.49 36.96 -28.80
C LEU A 776 -22.88 35.55 -28.92
N GLU A 777 -23.54 34.55 -28.35
CA GLU A 777 -23.11 33.15 -28.47
C GLU A 777 -23.16 32.65 -29.91
N GLU A 778 -24.21 32.98 -30.67
CA GLU A 778 -24.31 32.60 -32.08
C GLU A 778 -23.17 33.17 -32.92
N VAL A 779 -22.85 34.45 -32.71
CA VAL A 779 -21.74 35.13 -33.41
C VAL A 779 -20.39 34.51 -33.03
N ARG A 780 -20.18 34.13 -31.75
CA ARG A 780 -18.95 33.44 -31.30
C ARG A 780 -18.79 32.08 -31.97
N LEU A 781 -19.86 31.30 -31.98
CA LEU A 781 -19.86 29.93 -32.51
C LEU A 781 -19.61 29.91 -34.03
N ARG A 782 -20.16 30.90 -34.76
CA ARG A 782 -19.87 31.07 -36.19
C ARG A 782 -18.43 31.49 -36.47
N ALA A 783 -17.81 32.28 -35.59
CA ALA A 783 -16.40 32.65 -35.73
C ALA A 783 -15.48 31.46 -35.43
N GLU A 784 -15.75 30.68 -34.38
CA GLU A 784 -15.00 29.46 -34.03
C GLU A 784 -15.06 28.41 -35.16
N GLN A 785 -16.17 28.35 -35.90
CA GLN A 785 -16.34 27.48 -37.07
C GLN A 785 -15.75 28.07 -38.37
N GLY A 786 -15.18 29.28 -38.34
CA GLY A 786 -14.63 29.97 -39.51
C GLY A 786 -15.68 30.43 -40.53
N LEU A 787 -16.96 30.48 -40.16
CA LEU A 787 -18.09 30.82 -41.05
C LEU A 787 -18.27 32.33 -41.26
N ILE A 788 -17.57 33.17 -40.49
CA ILE A 788 -17.54 34.63 -40.65
C ILE A 788 -16.10 35.13 -40.57
N SER A 789 -15.78 36.19 -41.33
CA SER A 789 -14.44 36.77 -41.33
C SER A 789 -14.14 37.47 -40.00
N SER A 790 -12.87 37.55 -39.59
CA SER A 790 -12.47 38.26 -38.36
C SER A 790 -12.94 39.72 -38.33
N VAL A 791 -13.06 40.34 -39.50
CA VAL A 791 -13.56 41.72 -39.65
C VAL A 791 -15.08 41.79 -39.43
N ASP A 792 -15.84 40.82 -39.94
CA ASP A 792 -17.30 40.77 -39.75
C ASP A 792 -17.68 40.32 -38.34
N PHE A 793 -16.84 39.51 -37.70
CA PHE A 793 -16.97 39.15 -36.29
C PHE A 793 -16.86 40.37 -35.38
N ILE A 794 -15.81 41.18 -35.56
CA ILE A 794 -15.61 42.41 -34.77
C ILE A 794 -16.76 43.41 -35.00
N LYS A 795 -17.26 43.56 -36.23
CA LYS A 795 -18.42 44.42 -36.50
C LYS A 795 -19.67 43.99 -35.75
N GLN A 796 -20.02 42.70 -35.81
CA GLN A 796 -21.21 42.18 -35.13
C GLN A 796 -21.07 42.26 -33.60
N LEU A 797 -19.85 42.07 -33.06
CA LEU A 797 -19.55 42.29 -31.66
C LEU A 797 -19.77 43.75 -31.24
N CYS A 798 -19.30 44.71 -32.05
CA CYS A 798 -19.52 46.14 -31.79
C CYS A 798 -21.01 46.53 -31.89
N GLU A 799 -21.78 45.91 -32.79
CA GLU A 799 -23.24 46.11 -32.88
C GLU A 799 -23.95 45.60 -31.63
N ILE A 800 -23.64 44.38 -31.18
CA ILE A 800 -24.19 43.82 -29.94
C ILE A 800 -23.82 44.71 -28.74
N ALA A 801 -22.61 45.27 -28.73
CA ALA A 801 -22.19 46.20 -27.70
C ALA A 801 -23.00 47.51 -27.68
N ARG A 802 -23.29 48.09 -28.86
CA ARG A 802 -24.17 49.27 -28.98
C ARG A 802 -25.60 48.95 -28.56
N ASP A 803 -26.14 47.82 -29.01
CA ASP A 803 -27.49 47.36 -28.66
C ASP A 803 -27.61 47.11 -27.15
N THR A 804 -26.56 46.57 -26.52
CA THR A 804 -26.52 46.34 -25.06
C THR A 804 -26.51 47.67 -24.31
N LEU A 805 -25.69 48.64 -24.72
CA LEU A 805 -25.68 49.98 -24.12
C LEU A 805 -27.02 50.71 -24.28
N GLN A 806 -27.68 50.55 -25.42
CA GLN A 806 -28.99 51.16 -25.66
C GLN A 806 -30.06 50.49 -24.78
N ALA A 807 -30.07 49.16 -24.71
CA ALA A 807 -30.98 48.41 -23.83
C ALA A 807 -30.76 48.75 -22.35
N GLU A 808 -29.52 49.04 -21.92
CA GLU A 808 -29.22 49.49 -20.55
C GLU A 808 -29.71 50.92 -20.26
N ARG A 809 -29.89 51.77 -21.29
CA ARG A 809 -30.48 53.11 -21.13
C ARG A 809 -32.01 53.09 -21.08
N ASP A 810 -32.61 52.07 -21.67
CA ASP A 810 -34.06 51.93 -21.80
C ASP A 810 -34.70 51.10 -20.66
N VAL A 811 -33.88 50.54 -19.76
CA VAL A 811 -34.26 49.81 -18.52
C VAL A 811 -33.96 50.68 -17.30
#